data_AF-A0A1I2T1K0-F1
#
_entry.id   AF-A0A1I2T1K0-F1
#
_cell.length_a   1.000
_cell.length_b   1.000
_cell.length_c   1.000
_cell.angle_alpha   90.00
_cell.angle_beta   90.00
_cell.angle_gamma   90.00
#
_symmetry.space_group_name_H-M   'P 1'
#
loop_
_entity.id
_entity.type
_entity.pdbx_description
1 polymer ?
#
loop_
_entity_poly.entity_id
_entity_poly.type
_entity_poly.pdbx_seq_one_letter_code
_entity_poly.pdbx_strand_id
1 'polypeptide(L)'
;MGEALNDIKTRTFGVEIEMCNLDRSKVFLPEGYSWSKDEEIVNTDGSSNKKFGGEINTPPLRLCMKDLHDLKSLYGSMVDAGGKIKWTVYTHIHIYAGDLSVEQLKKVFLFFCVCYPYFKKYAQISKWDEMVPILMPPPTEKYYQGVLNAQTFDDMRELFTNQSKKGFIRHAVNISAFFKTKTIEFRTFHGTDDFYSAMNCVYSAYRIFYYAVNNELEDFKNISSYEEFKVVTKLKYNVPREVVPLIYQGNPYSNIETFQSKSLSYNSKQASALYEAVKKNGHKEICIVNGFMYYYELFFYEKLNISIYSQDPYCHLLYLIANGKVTLTYKNKLAWLEDYNDKTVSRQLALALYAASLQKFFMSKSARNDAIFEALKIKAKESIEKTEKANERLLKMLATCEYHVGTLQDAVNCKKVIFFNYGKDKKQKRTFKLIQENSDLDVDFSVDRNEYYNLVESLPNDTYFYFISNSPFLNNMHKLAMFNTSGGDRWSAGRFLYCNKPSNVSEVSTSYKGSHIEVNEVVPPDDLEISNAKSLNVVRVSPDYLYCLQKKYINKVDMVSRCTYAFVVMYDKFTLGGFGFTLPQHKGYDLFQLTDFCTNNAVPRLSKLILFCIQTSTVQKELSRRMHKLVEKVISCAYTHKPVSMKYRGVYTKVKDHCTSSYLAYEGVLGKFASNKEVIDKYQKLLKNGN
;
A
#
# COMPACT_ATOMS: atom_id res chain seq x y z
N MET A 1 26.64 43.40 -1.47
CA MET A 1 26.07 42.03 -1.55
C MET A 1 24.54 41.99 -1.67
N GLY A 2 23.78 43.01 -1.21
CA GLY A 2 22.31 43.01 -1.24
C GLY A 2 21.63 43.07 -2.62
N GLU A 3 22.23 43.69 -3.64
CA GLU A 3 21.63 43.72 -5.00
C GLU A 3 21.81 42.41 -5.78
N ALA A 4 22.96 41.73 -5.63
CA ALA A 4 23.24 40.46 -6.31
C ALA A 4 22.35 39.29 -5.82
N LEU A 5 21.90 39.37 -4.56
CA LEU A 5 20.97 38.43 -3.94
C LEU A 5 19.54 38.57 -4.44
N ASN A 6 19.20 39.61 -5.21
CA ASN A 6 17.82 39.97 -5.59
C ASN A 6 17.53 39.93 -7.09
N ASP A 7 18.55 39.73 -7.92
CA ASP A 7 18.35 39.56 -9.37
C ASP A 7 18.06 38.10 -9.71
N ILE A 8 16.90 37.83 -10.31
CA ILE A 8 16.50 36.51 -10.78
C ILE A 8 17.44 35.99 -11.89
N LYS A 9 18.13 36.89 -12.61
CA LYS A 9 19.02 36.55 -13.72
C LYS A 9 20.37 35.99 -13.27
N THR A 10 20.78 36.25 -12.02
CA THR A 10 22.08 35.80 -11.49
C THR A 10 21.98 34.43 -10.83
N ARG A 11 20.78 33.98 -10.45
CA ARG A 11 20.52 32.71 -9.74
C ARG A 11 19.96 31.66 -10.70
N THR A 12 20.51 30.44 -10.65
CA THR A 12 20.03 29.33 -11.48
C THR A 12 18.79 28.66 -10.90
N PHE A 13 18.03 28.01 -11.78
CA PHE A 13 16.91 27.14 -11.42
C PHE A 13 17.05 25.77 -12.08
N GLY A 14 16.33 24.77 -11.59
CA GLY A 14 16.17 23.47 -12.24
C GLY A 14 14.69 23.08 -12.25
N VAL A 15 14.31 22.21 -13.18
CA VAL A 15 12.93 21.70 -13.28
C VAL A 15 12.96 20.18 -13.29
N GLU A 16 12.10 19.56 -12.48
CA GLU A 16 11.74 18.15 -12.61
C GLU A 16 10.38 18.08 -13.30
N ILE A 17 10.32 17.45 -14.48
CA ILE A 17 9.15 17.41 -15.36
C ILE A 17 8.60 15.99 -15.40
N GLU A 18 7.43 15.77 -14.81
CA GLU A 18 6.77 14.47 -14.77
C GLU A 18 5.62 14.40 -15.79
N MET A 19 5.59 13.35 -16.61
CA MET A 19 4.49 13.08 -17.55
C MET A 19 4.23 11.58 -17.69
N CYS A 20 2.98 11.19 -17.92
CA CYS A 20 2.59 9.82 -18.23
C CYS A 20 2.46 9.57 -19.74
N ASN A 21 2.36 8.30 -20.12
CA ASN A 21 2.11 7.77 -21.47
C ASN A 21 3.16 8.03 -22.56
N LEU A 22 4.01 9.05 -22.43
CA LEU A 22 5.02 9.37 -23.44
C LEU A 22 5.94 8.18 -23.73
N ASP A 23 6.30 7.97 -24.99
CA ASP A 23 7.33 7.00 -25.38
C ASP A 23 8.72 7.62 -25.19
N ARG A 24 9.49 7.13 -24.21
CA ARG A 24 10.81 7.70 -23.87
C ARG A 24 11.78 7.68 -25.06
N SER A 25 11.61 6.75 -26.01
CA SER A 25 12.48 6.65 -27.19
C SER A 25 12.26 7.76 -28.23
N LYS A 26 11.15 8.50 -28.11
CA LYS A 26 10.76 9.58 -29.03
C LYS A 26 11.01 10.97 -28.46
N VAL A 27 11.40 11.07 -27.18
CA VAL A 27 11.66 12.36 -26.54
C VAL A 27 13.07 12.83 -26.87
N PHE A 28 13.17 14.09 -27.28
CA PHE A 28 14.44 14.77 -27.46
C PHE A 28 14.97 15.23 -26.10
N LEU A 29 16.20 14.86 -25.76
CA LEU A 29 16.88 15.33 -24.55
C LEU A 29 17.99 16.31 -24.92
N PRO A 30 17.86 17.61 -24.57
CA PRO A 30 18.95 18.55 -24.73
C PRO A 30 20.18 18.16 -23.87
N GLU A 31 21.32 18.77 -24.15
CA GLU A 31 22.57 18.51 -23.41
C GLU A 31 22.40 18.73 -21.90
N GLY A 32 22.83 17.76 -21.09
CA GLY A 32 22.75 17.82 -19.62
C GLY A 32 21.40 17.43 -19.01
N TYR A 33 20.34 17.26 -19.82
CA TYR A 33 19.05 16.75 -19.35
C TYR A 33 19.12 15.23 -19.19
N SER A 34 18.37 14.68 -18.23
CA SER A 34 18.38 13.24 -18.00
C SER A 34 17.07 12.70 -17.45
N TRP A 35 16.76 11.46 -17.81
CA TRP A 35 15.69 10.71 -17.15
C TRP A 35 16.06 10.41 -15.70
N SER A 36 15.11 10.63 -14.80
CA SER A 36 15.20 10.18 -13.42
C SER A 36 15.38 8.66 -13.36
N LYS A 37 16.33 8.22 -12.54
CA LYS A 37 16.59 6.78 -12.29
C LYS A 37 15.74 6.24 -11.14
N ASP A 38 15.19 7.13 -10.33
CA ASP A 38 14.50 6.80 -9.09
C ASP A 38 12.97 6.78 -9.22
N GLU A 39 12.43 7.54 -10.16
CA GLU A 39 10.99 7.77 -10.28
C GLU A 39 10.34 6.88 -11.35
N GLU A 40 9.21 6.28 -10.94
CA GLU A 40 8.39 5.42 -11.78
C GLU A 40 6.96 5.98 -11.84
N ILE A 41 6.57 6.50 -13.00
CA ILE A 41 5.27 7.15 -13.19
C ILE A 41 4.26 6.13 -13.72
N VAL A 42 3.16 5.95 -12.98
CA VAL A 42 2.03 5.11 -13.41
C VAL A 42 1.28 5.81 -14.54
N ASN A 43 1.08 5.12 -15.66
CA ASN A 43 0.41 5.62 -16.86
C ASN A 43 -1.12 5.75 -16.69
N THR A 44 -1.80 6.43 -17.63
CA THR A 44 -3.26 6.67 -17.53
C THR A 44 -4.10 5.39 -17.59
N ASP A 45 -3.54 4.28 -18.06
CA ASP A 45 -4.15 2.94 -18.06
C ASP A 45 -3.80 2.11 -16.81
N GLY A 46 -3.10 2.71 -15.85
CA GLY A 46 -2.56 2.01 -14.69
C GLY A 46 -1.38 1.08 -15.02
N SER A 47 -0.78 1.12 -16.20
CA SER A 47 0.49 0.41 -16.43
C SER A 47 1.65 1.20 -15.84
N SER A 48 2.74 0.50 -15.52
CA SER A 48 4.01 1.13 -15.13
C SER A 48 5.13 0.32 -15.76
N ASN A 49 5.97 0.97 -16.56
CA ASN A 49 7.06 0.31 -17.27
C ASN A 49 8.15 1.32 -17.66
N LYS A 50 9.32 0.81 -18.08
CA LYS A 50 10.48 1.65 -18.42
C LYS A 50 10.41 2.32 -19.80
N LYS A 51 9.46 1.92 -20.65
CA LYS A 51 9.31 2.47 -22.01
C LYS A 51 8.42 3.72 -22.01
N PHE A 52 7.37 3.74 -21.18
CA PHE A 52 6.34 4.76 -21.19
C PHE A 52 6.24 5.55 -19.88
N GLY A 53 6.11 6.88 -19.98
CA GLY A 53 6.03 7.79 -18.84
C GLY A 53 7.36 7.99 -18.12
N GLY A 54 7.50 9.05 -17.33
CA GLY A 54 8.71 9.28 -16.52
C GLY A 54 8.88 10.73 -16.06
N GLU A 55 9.99 10.94 -15.35
CA GLU A 55 10.48 12.25 -14.90
C GLU A 55 11.77 12.61 -15.65
N ILE A 56 11.86 13.83 -16.17
CA ILE A 56 13.09 14.40 -16.73
C ILE A 56 13.58 15.51 -15.80
N ASN A 57 14.87 15.47 -15.48
CA ASN A 57 15.55 16.47 -14.68
C ASN A 57 16.42 17.34 -15.58
N THR A 58 16.27 18.67 -15.47
CA THR A 58 17.12 19.62 -16.19
C THR A 58 18.48 19.78 -15.51
N PRO A 59 19.53 20.22 -16.24
CA PRO A 59 20.69 20.82 -15.60
C PRO A 59 20.29 22.14 -14.93
N PRO A 60 21.18 22.79 -14.14
CA PRO A 60 20.97 24.16 -13.69
C PRO A 60 20.84 25.12 -14.88
N LEU A 61 19.68 25.74 -15.01
CA LEU A 61 19.28 26.67 -16.07
C LEU A 61 19.38 28.13 -15.61
N ARG A 62 19.50 29.04 -16.57
CA ARG A 62 19.42 30.48 -16.41
C ARG A 62 18.25 31.02 -17.23
N LEU A 63 17.75 32.20 -16.86
CA LEU A 63 16.74 32.93 -17.64
C LEU A 63 17.38 33.59 -18.88
N CYS A 64 17.95 32.78 -19.76
CA CYS A 64 18.57 33.19 -21.01
C CYS A 64 17.93 32.48 -22.21
N MET A 65 18.10 33.05 -23.40
CA MET A 65 17.41 32.55 -24.61
C MET A 65 17.70 31.08 -24.91
N LYS A 66 18.95 30.62 -24.73
CA LYS A 66 19.35 29.24 -25.01
C LYS A 66 18.60 28.25 -24.11
N ASP A 67 18.72 28.41 -22.79
CA ASP A 67 18.13 27.48 -21.82
C ASP A 67 16.59 27.43 -21.93
N LEU A 68 15.96 28.59 -22.18
CA LEU A 68 14.52 28.67 -22.38
C LEU A 68 14.06 28.00 -23.68
N HIS A 69 14.86 28.10 -24.74
CA HIS A 69 14.58 27.41 -26.00
C HIS A 69 14.72 25.89 -25.86
N ASP A 70 15.77 25.42 -25.18
CA ASP A 70 15.99 23.99 -24.92
C ASP A 70 14.86 23.41 -24.06
N LEU A 71 14.46 24.13 -23.00
CA LEU A 71 13.33 23.74 -22.15
C LEU A 71 12.01 23.71 -22.93
N LYS A 72 11.73 24.72 -23.76
CA LYS A 72 10.53 24.74 -24.61
C LYS A 72 10.50 23.58 -25.61
N SER A 73 11.65 23.29 -26.23
CA SER A 73 11.80 22.18 -27.17
C SER A 73 11.58 20.83 -26.50
N LEU A 74 12.07 20.67 -25.27
CA LEU A 74 11.82 19.47 -24.46
C LEU A 74 10.32 19.26 -24.23
N TYR A 75 9.60 20.27 -23.71
CA TYR A 75 8.15 20.19 -23.49
C TYR A 75 7.40 19.80 -24.77
N GLY A 76 7.71 20.45 -25.89
CA GLY A 76 7.14 20.09 -27.20
C GLY A 76 7.38 18.62 -27.56
N SER A 77 8.63 18.15 -27.43
CA SER A 77 8.96 16.76 -27.74
C SER A 77 8.29 15.73 -26.81
N MET A 78 8.05 16.07 -25.53
CA MET A 78 7.34 15.20 -24.60
C MET A 78 5.86 15.08 -24.98
N VAL A 79 5.24 16.18 -25.40
CA VAL A 79 3.86 16.20 -25.91
C VAL A 79 3.74 15.39 -27.19
N ASP A 80 4.64 15.62 -28.15
CA ASP A 80 4.67 14.89 -29.44
C ASP A 80 4.91 13.38 -29.25
N ALA A 81 5.64 13.00 -28.19
CA ALA A 81 5.84 11.61 -27.81
C ALA A 81 4.62 10.97 -27.12
N GLY A 82 3.51 11.71 -26.93
CA GLY A 82 2.27 11.23 -26.33
C GLY A 82 2.11 11.53 -24.83
N GLY A 83 2.87 12.50 -24.31
CA GLY A 83 2.82 12.92 -22.92
C GLY A 83 1.43 13.35 -22.46
N LYS A 84 1.07 12.97 -21.23
CA LYS A 84 -0.18 13.34 -20.56
C LYS A 84 0.09 13.74 -19.11
N ILE A 85 -0.80 14.57 -18.58
CA ILE A 85 -0.79 15.03 -17.18
C ILE A 85 -1.93 14.37 -16.41
N LYS A 86 -1.67 13.90 -15.19
CA LYS A 86 -2.64 13.32 -14.26
C LYS A 86 -2.42 13.83 -12.83
N TRP A 87 -3.36 13.58 -11.92
CA TRP A 87 -3.35 14.12 -10.55
C TRP A 87 -2.12 13.79 -9.67
N THR A 88 -1.23 12.88 -10.09
CA THR A 88 -0.01 12.51 -9.34
C THR A 88 1.27 12.92 -10.05
N VAL A 89 1.19 13.70 -11.12
CA VAL A 89 2.39 14.24 -11.76
C VAL A 89 2.51 15.72 -11.46
N TYR A 90 3.73 16.15 -11.20
CA TYR A 90 4.03 17.49 -10.70
C TYR A 90 5.08 18.18 -11.55
N THR A 91 5.28 19.46 -11.27
CA THR A 91 6.40 20.25 -11.80
C THR A 91 7.17 20.80 -10.62
N HIS A 92 8.30 20.17 -10.29
CA HIS A 92 9.13 20.63 -9.17
C HIS A 92 10.12 21.67 -9.66
N ILE A 93 10.21 22.79 -8.96
CA ILE A 93 11.16 23.86 -9.26
C ILE A 93 12.25 23.88 -8.21
N HIS A 94 13.49 23.74 -8.63
CA HIS A 94 14.66 23.93 -7.78
C HIS A 94 15.23 25.33 -7.96
N ILE A 95 15.46 26.05 -6.86
CA ILE A 95 16.17 27.33 -6.88
C ILE A 95 17.51 27.15 -6.18
N TYR A 96 18.61 27.55 -6.82
CA TYR A 96 19.94 27.47 -6.19
C TYR A 96 19.95 28.25 -4.88
N ALA A 97 20.49 27.64 -3.83
CA ALA A 97 20.51 28.18 -2.47
C ALA A 97 21.83 27.91 -1.74
N GLY A 98 22.86 27.37 -2.42
CA GLY A 98 24.14 27.00 -1.82
C GLY A 98 24.93 28.16 -1.21
N ASP A 99 24.56 29.39 -1.55
CA ASP A 99 25.10 30.65 -1.06
C ASP A 99 24.38 31.19 0.19
N LEU A 100 23.26 30.57 0.62
CA LEU A 100 22.51 31.04 1.79
C LEU A 100 23.20 30.70 3.11
N SER A 101 23.05 31.59 4.09
CA SER A 101 23.36 31.29 5.49
C SER A 101 22.29 30.42 6.15
N VAL A 102 22.59 29.87 7.34
CA VAL A 102 21.61 29.12 8.15
C VAL A 102 20.36 29.96 8.40
N GLU A 103 20.51 31.22 8.80
CA GLU A 103 19.39 32.14 9.06
C GLU A 103 18.55 32.41 7.81
N GLN A 104 19.17 32.57 6.64
CA GLN A 104 18.43 32.75 5.39
C GLN A 104 17.64 31.49 5.00
N LEU A 105 18.22 30.29 5.20
CA LEU A 105 17.52 29.05 4.93
C LEU A 105 16.33 28.84 5.89
N LYS A 106 16.49 29.22 7.17
CA LYS A 106 15.41 29.21 8.17
C LYS A 106 14.23 30.08 7.72
N LYS A 107 14.50 31.31 7.26
CA LYS A 107 13.46 32.24 6.79
C LYS A 107 12.58 31.65 5.69
N VAL A 108 13.16 30.93 4.73
CA VAL A 108 12.39 30.26 3.65
C VAL A 108 11.37 29.29 4.20
N PHE A 109 11.78 28.43 5.14
CA PHE A 109 10.87 27.43 5.70
C PHE A 109 9.88 28.03 6.69
N LEU A 110 10.28 29.04 7.48
CA LEU A 110 9.40 29.74 8.39
C LEU A 110 8.31 30.52 7.63
N PHE A 111 8.65 31.15 6.51
CA PHE A 111 7.67 31.79 5.63
C PHE A 111 6.64 30.77 5.13
N PHE A 112 7.10 29.60 4.67
CA PHE A 112 6.22 28.51 4.27
C PHE A 112 5.31 28.04 5.42
N CYS A 113 5.82 27.90 6.64
CA CYS A 113 5.03 27.48 7.80
C CYS A 113 3.94 28.50 8.16
N VAL A 114 4.32 29.77 8.31
CA VAL A 114 3.40 30.84 8.74
C VAL A 114 2.32 31.11 7.69
N CYS A 115 2.72 31.14 6.42
CA CYS A 115 1.80 31.43 5.30
C CYS A 115 1.21 30.17 4.65
N TYR A 116 1.32 28.99 5.26
CA TYR A 116 0.91 27.72 4.67
C TYR A 116 -0.50 27.73 4.04
N PRO A 117 -1.54 28.31 4.68
CA PRO A 117 -2.87 28.38 4.06
C PRO A 117 -2.89 29.13 2.73
N TYR A 118 -2.04 30.14 2.54
CA TYR A 118 -1.94 30.92 1.31
C TYR A 118 -1.15 30.19 0.23
N PHE A 119 -0.09 29.46 0.60
CA PHE A 119 0.62 28.55 -0.30
C PHE A 119 -0.34 27.48 -0.84
N LYS A 120 -1.07 26.82 0.06
CA LYS A 120 -2.08 25.81 -0.27
C LYS A 120 -3.12 26.35 -1.24
N LYS A 121 -3.63 27.56 -1.00
CA LYS A 121 -4.61 28.21 -1.88
C LYS A 121 -4.01 28.58 -3.23
N TYR A 122 -2.81 29.15 -3.27
CA TYR A 122 -2.16 29.58 -4.51
C TYR A 122 -1.85 28.41 -5.44
N ALA A 123 -1.23 27.36 -4.89
CA ALA A 123 -0.79 26.21 -5.66
C ALA A 123 -1.84 25.10 -5.77
N GLN A 124 -3.02 25.29 -5.18
CA GLN A 124 -4.13 24.32 -5.18
C GLN A 124 -3.70 22.96 -4.61
N ILE A 125 -2.96 22.97 -3.49
CA ILE A 125 -2.57 21.72 -2.80
C ILE A 125 -3.83 21.03 -2.26
N SER A 126 -4.10 19.83 -2.76
CA SER A 126 -5.29 19.06 -2.42
C SER A 126 -5.17 18.41 -1.04
N LYS A 127 -6.31 17.96 -0.50
CA LYS A 127 -6.30 17.14 0.72
C LYS A 127 -5.57 15.81 0.51
N TRP A 128 -5.56 15.29 -0.71
CA TRP A 128 -4.83 14.06 -1.03
C TRP A 128 -3.31 14.29 -0.94
N ASP A 129 -2.80 15.39 -1.50
CA ASP A 129 -1.37 15.75 -1.46
C ASP A 129 -0.84 15.83 -0.02
N GLU A 130 -1.62 16.44 0.88
CA GLU A 130 -1.28 16.58 2.29
C GLU A 130 -1.34 15.26 3.06
N MET A 131 -2.28 14.39 2.70
CA MET A 131 -2.51 13.13 3.40
C MET A 131 -1.52 12.04 3.02
N VAL A 132 -0.92 12.12 1.83
CA VAL A 132 0.09 11.18 1.38
C VAL A 132 1.44 11.56 2.00
N PRO A 133 1.97 10.78 2.98
CA PRO A 133 3.14 11.21 3.76
C PRO A 133 4.42 11.38 2.94
N ILE A 134 4.49 10.73 1.77
CA ILE A 134 5.64 10.76 0.86
C ILE A 134 5.58 11.87 -0.19
N LEU A 135 4.46 12.59 -0.30
CA LEU A 135 4.27 13.68 -1.27
C LEU A 135 4.57 15.03 -0.66
N MET A 136 3.60 15.61 0.07
CA MET A 136 3.68 16.99 0.56
C MET A 136 3.00 17.15 1.93
N PRO A 137 3.44 16.42 2.99
CA PRO A 137 2.89 16.59 4.33
C PRO A 137 2.92 18.07 4.76
N PRO A 138 1.86 18.56 5.45
CA PRO A 138 1.81 19.93 5.93
C PRO A 138 2.92 20.16 6.98
N PRO A 139 3.43 21.41 7.11
CA PRO A 139 4.34 21.75 8.18
C PRO A 139 3.63 21.57 9.54
N THR A 140 4.37 21.09 10.54
CA THR A 140 3.86 20.91 11.90
C THR A 140 4.65 21.74 12.89
N GLU A 141 4.11 21.92 14.10
CA GLU A 141 4.77 22.66 15.18
C GLU A 141 6.19 22.15 15.46
N LYS A 142 6.42 20.83 15.34
CA LYS A 142 7.75 20.22 15.46
C LYS A 142 8.75 20.86 14.50
N TYR A 143 8.38 21.01 13.23
CA TYR A 143 9.28 21.55 12.21
C TYR A 143 9.42 23.06 12.34
N TYR A 144 8.35 23.78 12.69
CA TYR A 144 8.40 25.21 12.97
C TYR A 144 9.37 25.52 14.12
N GLN A 145 9.20 24.90 15.29
CA GLN A 145 10.07 25.11 16.45
C GLN A 145 11.49 24.59 16.21
N GLY A 146 11.62 23.43 15.54
CA GLY A 146 12.93 22.87 15.21
C GLY A 146 13.74 23.79 14.32
N VAL A 147 13.13 24.39 13.28
CA VAL A 147 13.80 25.34 12.40
C VAL A 147 14.10 26.65 13.13
N LEU A 148 13.17 27.15 13.96
CA LEU A 148 13.39 28.36 14.75
C LEU A 148 14.64 28.25 15.64
N ASN A 149 14.81 27.09 16.29
CA ASN A 149 15.88 26.83 17.25
C ASN A 149 17.21 26.36 16.61
N ALA A 150 17.20 25.93 15.35
CA ALA A 150 18.40 25.48 14.65
C ALA A 150 19.46 26.59 14.58
N GLN A 151 20.70 26.24 14.92
CA GLN A 151 21.87 27.13 14.88
C GLN A 151 22.83 26.76 13.75
N THR A 152 22.80 25.50 13.32
CA THR A 152 23.69 24.96 12.29
C THR A 152 22.92 24.31 11.14
N PHE A 153 23.61 24.10 10.01
CA PHE A 153 23.08 23.28 8.92
C PHE A 153 22.85 21.82 9.33
N ASP A 154 23.64 21.31 10.29
CA ASP A 154 23.49 19.95 10.79
C ASP A 154 22.21 19.78 11.62
N ASP A 155 21.85 20.77 12.45
CA ASP A 155 20.59 20.76 13.21
C ASP A 155 19.39 20.67 12.25
N MET A 156 19.40 21.46 11.18
CA MET A 156 18.36 21.40 10.16
C MET A 156 18.38 20.05 9.42
N ARG A 157 19.55 19.53 9.05
CA ARG A 157 19.67 18.23 8.38
C ARG A 157 19.08 17.11 9.23
N GLU A 158 19.40 17.06 10.51
CA GLU A 158 18.89 16.07 11.45
C GLU A 158 17.37 16.19 11.61
N LEU A 159 16.86 17.41 11.80
CA LEU A 159 15.43 17.67 11.98
C LEU A 159 14.56 17.10 10.86
N PHE A 160 15.00 17.23 9.61
CA PHE A 160 14.26 16.77 8.43
C PHE A 160 14.59 15.31 8.03
N THR A 161 15.59 14.67 8.63
CA THR A 161 15.96 13.28 8.31
C THR A 161 14.87 12.31 8.74
N ASN A 162 14.56 11.32 7.90
CA ASN A 162 13.58 10.26 8.21
C ASN A 162 13.99 8.88 7.64
N GLN A 163 13.19 7.85 7.93
CA GLN A 163 13.45 6.48 7.47
C GLN A 163 12.91 6.18 6.05
N SER A 164 12.48 7.19 5.30
CA SER A 164 12.01 6.98 3.92
C SER A 164 13.17 6.61 2.99
N LYS A 165 12.87 6.02 1.83
CA LYS A 165 13.87 5.75 0.77
C LYS A 165 14.63 7.02 0.36
N LYS A 166 13.99 8.19 0.44
CA LYS A 166 14.59 9.49 0.10
C LYS A 166 15.44 10.06 1.25
N GLY A 167 15.33 9.52 2.46
CA GLY A 167 16.12 9.89 3.65
C GLY A 167 15.70 11.19 4.33
N PHE A 168 14.78 11.95 3.75
CA PHE A 168 14.27 13.21 4.30
C PHE A 168 12.74 13.27 4.15
N ILE A 169 12.08 14.00 5.04
CA ILE A 169 10.71 14.45 4.80
C ILE A 169 10.72 15.50 3.67
N ARG A 170 9.70 15.49 2.82
CA ARG A 170 9.59 16.40 1.67
C ARG A 170 8.32 17.24 1.81
N HIS A 171 8.44 18.45 2.32
CA HIS A 171 7.32 19.39 2.36
C HIS A 171 7.07 20.01 0.97
N ALA A 172 5.93 20.70 0.79
CA ALA A 172 5.64 21.41 -0.46
C ALA A 172 6.71 22.48 -0.81
N VAL A 173 7.30 23.11 0.21
CA VAL A 173 8.57 23.85 0.11
C VAL A 173 9.63 23.04 0.86
N ASN A 174 10.45 22.31 0.12
CA ASN A 174 11.40 21.35 0.64
C ASN A 174 12.82 21.94 0.72
N ILE A 175 13.17 22.44 1.90
CA ILE A 175 14.54 22.92 2.17
C ILE A 175 15.55 21.79 2.34
N SER A 176 15.12 20.53 2.51
CA SER A 176 16.04 19.39 2.63
C SER A 176 16.79 19.09 1.33
N ALA A 177 16.31 19.58 0.19
CA ALA A 177 17.03 19.55 -1.08
C ALA A 177 18.40 20.24 -0.99
N PHE A 178 18.58 21.19 -0.08
CA PHE A 178 19.83 21.90 0.15
C PHE A 178 20.99 20.94 0.47
N PHE A 179 20.71 19.88 1.23
CA PHE A 179 21.71 18.92 1.66
C PHE A 179 22.14 17.93 0.56
N LYS A 180 21.43 17.90 -0.57
CA LYS A 180 21.76 17.02 -1.71
C LYS A 180 22.21 17.81 -2.93
N THR A 181 21.46 18.83 -3.31
CA THR A 181 21.67 19.56 -4.56
C THR A 181 21.98 21.04 -4.35
N LYS A 182 22.10 21.50 -3.09
CA LYS A 182 22.32 22.92 -2.75
C LYS A 182 21.22 23.83 -3.33
N THR A 183 19.99 23.33 -3.34
CA THR A 183 18.80 24.05 -3.81
C THR A 183 17.70 24.05 -2.76
N ILE A 184 16.71 24.92 -2.93
CA ILE A 184 15.38 24.77 -2.30
C ILE A 184 14.44 24.26 -3.38
N GLU A 185 13.68 23.23 -3.05
CA GLU A 185 12.77 22.57 -3.99
C GLU A 185 11.32 22.98 -3.68
N PHE A 186 10.66 23.59 -4.65
CA PHE A 186 9.24 23.90 -4.64
C PHE A 186 8.48 22.78 -5.33
N ARG A 187 7.98 21.84 -4.53
CA ARG A 187 7.22 20.67 -5.01
C ARG A 187 5.73 20.96 -5.18
N THR A 188 5.30 22.16 -4.85
CA THR A 188 3.89 22.52 -4.66
C THR A 188 3.05 22.57 -5.94
N PHE A 189 3.64 22.55 -7.14
CA PHE A 189 2.92 22.80 -8.39
C PHE A 189 2.52 21.50 -9.08
N HIS A 190 1.24 21.43 -9.50
CA HIS A 190 0.74 20.36 -10.35
C HIS A 190 1.46 20.31 -11.69
N GLY A 191 1.49 19.13 -12.31
CA GLY A 191 2.13 18.93 -13.60
C GLY A 191 1.46 19.73 -14.72
N THR A 192 2.24 20.02 -15.76
CA THR A 192 1.79 20.73 -16.95
C THR A 192 2.53 20.18 -18.16
N ASP A 193 1.86 20.18 -19.32
CA ASP A 193 2.45 19.94 -20.63
C ASP A 193 2.70 21.23 -21.42
N ASP A 194 2.21 22.37 -20.90
CA ASP A 194 2.47 23.70 -21.44
C ASP A 194 3.73 24.34 -20.82
N PHE A 195 4.65 24.74 -21.69
CA PHE A 195 5.90 25.42 -21.33
C PHE A 195 5.65 26.75 -20.59
N TYR A 196 4.67 27.55 -21.02
CA TYR A 196 4.43 28.86 -20.41
C TYR A 196 3.90 28.72 -18.98
N SER A 197 3.05 27.72 -18.74
CA SER A 197 2.57 27.35 -17.40
C SER A 197 3.70 26.84 -16.51
N ALA A 198 4.67 26.08 -17.05
CA ALA A 198 5.87 25.70 -16.31
C ALA A 198 6.73 26.92 -15.93
N MET A 199 6.88 27.88 -16.83
CA MET A 199 7.58 29.13 -16.53
C MET A 199 6.86 29.98 -15.47
N ASN A 200 5.52 29.94 -15.41
CA ASN A 200 4.77 30.58 -14.33
C ASN A 200 5.16 29.99 -12.96
N CYS A 201 5.36 28.67 -12.88
CA CYS A 201 5.87 28.00 -11.67
C CYS A 201 7.28 28.50 -11.31
N VAL A 202 8.19 28.57 -12.30
CA VAL A 202 9.56 29.10 -12.10
C VAL A 202 9.54 30.52 -11.54
N TYR A 203 8.80 31.43 -12.17
CA TYR A 203 8.69 32.81 -11.70
C TYR A 203 8.03 32.92 -10.33
N SER A 204 7.08 32.04 -10.01
CA SER A 204 6.45 31.99 -8.68
C SER A 204 7.44 31.54 -7.61
N ALA A 205 8.22 30.50 -7.88
CA ALA A 205 9.26 30.00 -6.98
C ALA A 205 10.30 31.07 -6.67
N TYR A 206 10.80 31.79 -7.68
CA TYR A 206 11.71 32.92 -7.47
C TYR A 206 11.10 34.01 -6.59
N ARG A 207 9.86 34.44 -6.89
CA ARG A 207 9.18 35.49 -6.13
C ARG A 207 9.00 35.14 -4.65
N ILE A 208 8.57 33.91 -4.38
CA ILE A 208 8.42 33.37 -3.03
C ILE A 208 9.79 33.30 -2.34
N PHE A 209 10.79 32.75 -3.01
CA PHE A 209 12.16 32.64 -2.50
C PHE A 209 12.73 34.00 -2.11
N TYR A 210 12.68 34.98 -3.02
CA TYR A 210 13.22 36.31 -2.77
C TYR A 210 12.45 37.05 -1.68
N TYR A 211 11.13 36.93 -1.61
CA TYR A 211 10.39 37.50 -0.49
C TYR A 211 10.88 36.91 0.84
N ALA A 212 11.02 35.59 0.92
CA ALA A 212 11.41 34.94 2.17
C ALA A 212 12.81 35.32 2.64
N VAL A 213 13.82 35.34 1.76
CA VAL A 213 15.22 35.59 2.19
C VAL A 213 15.50 37.04 2.58
N ASN A 214 14.64 37.99 2.17
CA ASN A 214 14.81 39.43 2.42
C ASN A 214 13.93 39.99 3.53
N ASN A 215 13.06 39.18 4.13
CA ASN A 215 12.16 39.62 5.19
C ASN A 215 12.38 38.77 6.46
N GLU A 216 11.83 39.22 7.57
CA GLU A 216 11.94 38.57 8.87
C GLU A 216 10.66 37.82 9.25
N LEU A 217 10.77 36.99 10.29
CA LEU A 217 9.64 36.21 10.79
C LEU A 217 8.43 37.09 11.15
N GLU A 218 8.66 38.30 11.65
CA GLU A 218 7.58 39.22 12.02
C GLU A 218 6.82 39.74 10.80
N ASP A 219 7.52 39.99 9.69
CA ASP A 219 6.88 40.36 8.41
C ASP A 219 5.97 39.25 7.91
N PHE A 220 6.36 37.99 8.09
CA PHE A 220 5.54 36.84 7.68
C PHE A 220 4.25 36.74 8.52
N LYS A 221 4.34 37.00 9.82
CA LYS A 221 3.18 36.96 10.74
C LYS A 221 2.19 38.08 10.49
N ASN A 222 2.67 39.22 9.98
CA ASN A 222 1.82 40.34 9.62
C ASN A 222 0.95 40.07 8.38
N ILE A 223 1.26 39.04 7.58
CA ILE A 223 0.45 38.65 6.41
C ILE A 223 -0.85 37.98 6.88
N SER A 224 -1.91 38.78 6.90
CA SER A 224 -3.20 38.44 7.48
C SER A 224 -4.22 37.90 6.46
N SER A 225 -3.91 37.98 5.16
CA SER A 225 -4.81 37.53 4.09
C SER A 225 -4.10 36.98 2.86
N TYR A 226 -4.85 36.25 2.04
CA TYR A 226 -4.37 35.72 0.76
C TYR A 226 -4.03 36.80 -0.27
N GLU A 227 -4.79 37.90 -0.30
CA GLU A 227 -4.50 39.00 -1.22
C GLU A 227 -3.24 39.76 -0.79
N GLU A 228 -3.06 39.96 0.52
CA GLU A 228 -1.81 40.52 1.06
C GLU A 228 -0.62 39.62 0.70
N PHE A 229 -0.73 38.30 0.93
CA PHE A 229 0.29 37.34 0.52
C PHE A 229 0.68 37.49 -0.96
N LYS A 230 -0.31 37.58 -1.87
CA LYS A 230 -0.05 37.80 -3.30
C LYS A 230 0.63 39.13 -3.59
N VAL A 231 0.23 40.20 -2.91
CA VAL A 231 0.80 41.54 -3.10
C VAL A 231 2.25 41.57 -2.65
N VAL A 232 2.56 41.10 -1.44
CA VAL A 232 3.92 41.17 -0.87
C VAL A 232 4.91 40.26 -1.61
N THR A 233 4.47 39.05 -2.00
CA THR A 233 5.26 38.14 -2.85
C THR A 233 5.26 38.55 -4.31
N LYS A 234 4.40 39.50 -4.70
CA LYS A 234 4.19 39.95 -6.08
C LYS A 234 3.76 38.81 -7.02
N LEU A 235 3.10 37.75 -6.56
CA LEU A 235 2.66 36.65 -7.45
C LEU A 235 1.67 37.18 -8.50
N LYS A 236 1.99 36.96 -9.79
CA LYS A 236 1.23 37.54 -10.93
C LYS A 236 0.49 36.51 -11.78
N TYR A 237 0.99 35.28 -11.83
CA TYR A 237 0.55 34.28 -12.80
C TYR A 237 -0.20 33.16 -12.10
N ASN A 238 -1.14 32.54 -12.82
CA ASN A 238 -1.74 31.31 -12.34
C ASN A 238 -0.77 30.15 -12.59
N VAL A 239 -0.76 29.21 -11.67
CA VAL A 239 -0.03 27.94 -11.78
C VAL A 239 -0.99 26.83 -12.23
N PRO A 240 -0.47 25.69 -12.73
CA PRO A 240 -1.30 24.57 -13.18
C PRO A 240 -2.35 24.16 -12.14
N ARG A 241 -3.55 23.84 -12.63
CA ARG A 241 -4.68 23.44 -11.78
C ARG A 241 -4.56 21.97 -11.39
N GLU A 242 -5.17 21.62 -10.28
CA GLU A 242 -5.36 20.23 -9.89
C GLU A 242 -6.11 19.46 -11.00
N VAL A 243 -5.56 18.31 -11.40
CA VAL A 243 -6.20 17.44 -12.38
C VAL A 243 -7.13 16.46 -11.68
N VAL A 244 -8.24 16.14 -12.33
CA VAL A 244 -9.21 15.18 -11.81
C VAL A 244 -8.55 13.81 -11.59
N PRO A 245 -8.74 13.19 -10.42
CA PRO A 245 -8.19 11.87 -10.15
C PRO A 245 -8.83 10.81 -11.02
N LEU A 246 -8.01 9.88 -11.51
CA LEU A 246 -8.53 8.73 -12.24
C LEU A 246 -9.09 7.71 -11.25
N ILE A 247 -10.04 6.88 -11.73
CA ILE A 247 -10.75 5.91 -10.89
C ILE A 247 -9.83 4.93 -10.15
N TYR A 248 -8.61 4.70 -10.63
CA TYR A 248 -7.64 3.84 -9.96
C TYR A 248 -6.80 4.56 -8.88
N GLN A 249 -7.07 5.82 -8.53
CA GLN A 249 -6.47 6.47 -7.37
C GLN A 249 -6.64 5.59 -6.13
N GLY A 250 -5.53 5.30 -5.45
CA GLY A 250 -5.55 4.33 -4.36
C GLY A 250 -5.58 4.96 -2.97
N ASN A 251 -5.13 4.18 -1.99
CA ASN A 251 -5.24 4.55 -0.58
C ASN A 251 -4.10 5.52 -0.18
N PRO A 252 -4.39 6.77 0.21
CA PRO A 252 -3.36 7.77 0.54
C PRO A 252 -2.53 7.41 1.78
N TYR A 253 -3.01 6.50 2.62
CA TYR A 253 -2.29 6.01 3.80
C TYR A 253 -1.35 4.84 3.50
N SER A 254 -1.34 4.32 2.28
CA SER A 254 -0.54 3.16 1.90
C SER A 254 0.49 3.55 0.86
N ASN A 255 1.76 3.65 1.23
CA ASN A 255 2.85 3.93 0.28
C ASN A 255 2.90 2.94 -0.90
N ILE A 256 2.32 1.73 -0.73
CA ILE A 256 2.26 0.70 -1.77
C ILE A 256 1.10 0.92 -2.74
N GLU A 257 -0.03 1.47 -2.27
CA GLU A 257 -1.27 1.59 -3.07
C GLU A 257 -1.60 3.03 -3.44
N THR A 258 -0.90 4.03 -2.90
CA THR A 258 -1.26 5.45 -3.02
C THR A 258 -1.49 5.89 -4.47
N PHE A 259 -0.56 5.55 -5.36
CA PHE A 259 -0.61 5.97 -6.78
C PHE A 259 -1.36 4.99 -7.68
N GLN A 260 -1.71 3.81 -7.15
CA GLN A 260 -2.44 2.79 -7.86
C GLN A 260 -3.20 1.86 -6.91
N SER A 261 -4.52 1.86 -7.02
CA SER A 261 -5.40 0.95 -6.29
C SER A 261 -5.14 -0.51 -6.64
N LYS A 262 -5.38 -1.42 -5.70
CA LYS A 262 -5.36 -2.87 -5.95
C LYS A 262 -6.76 -3.39 -6.20
N SER A 263 -6.83 -4.61 -6.74
CA SER A 263 -8.08 -5.35 -6.83
C SER A 263 -8.73 -5.49 -5.45
N LEU A 264 -10.01 -5.13 -5.38
CA LEU A 264 -10.81 -5.29 -4.19
C LEU A 264 -11.52 -6.63 -4.25
N SER A 265 -11.20 -7.50 -3.30
CA SER A 265 -11.93 -8.75 -3.10
C SER A 265 -13.39 -8.48 -2.85
N TYR A 266 -14.23 -9.39 -3.36
CA TYR A 266 -15.65 -9.42 -3.08
C TYR A 266 -15.96 -9.30 -1.58
N ASN A 267 -17.01 -8.54 -1.28
CA ASN A 267 -17.58 -8.44 0.04
C ASN A 267 -19.10 -8.34 -0.09
N SER A 268 -19.84 -9.21 0.59
CA SER A 268 -21.30 -9.27 0.50
C SER A 268 -22.00 -7.99 0.94
N LYS A 269 -21.41 -7.23 1.89
CA LYS A 269 -21.96 -5.93 2.32
C LYS A 269 -21.80 -4.88 1.23
N GLN A 270 -20.68 -4.89 0.53
CA GLN A 270 -20.45 -4.01 -0.61
C GLN A 270 -21.42 -4.33 -1.76
N ALA A 271 -21.59 -5.62 -2.08
CA ALA A 271 -22.55 -6.06 -3.09
C ALA A 271 -24.00 -5.70 -2.71
N SER A 272 -24.36 -5.80 -1.42
CA SER A 272 -25.68 -5.41 -0.93
C SER A 272 -25.93 -3.90 -1.05
N ALA A 273 -24.96 -3.07 -0.67
CA ALA A 273 -25.06 -1.62 -0.83
C ALA A 273 -25.16 -1.20 -2.30
N LEU A 274 -24.39 -1.86 -3.18
CA LEU A 274 -24.50 -1.68 -4.62
C LEU A 274 -25.88 -2.07 -5.15
N TYR A 275 -26.43 -3.21 -4.71
CA TYR A 275 -27.79 -3.64 -5.08
C TYR A 275 -28.85 -2.61 -4.71
N GLU A 276 -28.84 -2.13 -3.47
CA GLU A 276 -29.81 -1.12 -3.02
C GLU A 276 -29.67 0.19 -3.79
N ALA A 277 -28.45 0.60 -4.14
CA ALA A 277 -28.22 1.78 -4.97
C ALA A 277 -28.80 1.62 -6.39
N VAL A 278 -28.53 0.49 -7.04
CA VAL A 278 -29.06 0.17 -8.39
C VAL A 278 -30.58 0.13 -8.38
N LYS A 279 -31.17 -0.57 -7.40
CA LYS A 279 -32.63 -0.69 -7.23
C LYS A 279 -33.29 0.66 -6.96
N LYS A 280 -32.70 1.49 -6.09
CA LYS A 280 -33.23 2.83 -5.77
C LYS A 280 -33.26 3.75 -6.98
N ASN A 281 -32.33 3.57 -7.91
CA ASN A 281 -32.30 4.27 -9.19
C ASN A 281 -33.24 3.65 -10.25
N GLY A 282 -34.08 2.67 -9.88
CA GLY A 282 -35.12 2.11 -10.74
C GLY A 282 -34.63 1.09 -11.77
N HIS A 283 -33.37 0.64 -11.67
CA HIS A 283 -32.80 -0.29 -12.63
C HIS A 283 -33.05 -1.75 -12.24
N LYS A 284 -33.32 -2.59 -13.26
CA LYS A 284 -33.51 -4.04 -13.13
C LYS A 284 -32.35 -4.84 -13.74
N GLU A 285 -31.33 -4.15 -14.24
CA GLU A 285 -30.17 -4.74 -14.90
C GLU A 285 -28.87 -4.13 -14.36
N ILE A 286 -27.78 -4.88 -14.50
CA ILE A 286 -26.43 -4.44 -14.18
C ILE A 286 -25.41 -5.13 -15.07
N CYS A 287 -24.51 -4.35 -15.66
CA CYS A 287 -23.32 -4.82 -16.34
C CYS A 287 -22.16 -4.86 -15.34
N ILE A 288 -21.55 -6.02 -15.17
CA ILE A 288 -20.41 -6.20 -14.27
C ILE A 288 -19.16 -6.35 -15.09
N VAL A 289 -18.21 -5.46 -14.84
CA VAL A 289 -16.91 -5.43 -15.50
C VAL A 289 -15.84 -5.84 -14.49
N ASN A 290 -15.20 -6.99 -14.74
CA ASN A 290 -14.17 -7.60 -13.89
C ASN A 290 -14.62 -7.94 -12.44
N GLY A 291 -15.80 -8.56 -12.24
CA GLY A 291 -16.43 -8.80 -10.93
C GLY A 291 -15.74 -9.75 -9.93
N PHE A 292 -14.42 -9.99 -10.05
CA PHE A 292 -13.60 -10.80 -9.13
C PHE A 292 -14.11 -12.25 -9.00
N MET A 293 -13.69 -13.16 -9.91
CA MET A 293 -14.07 -14.59 -9.89
C MET A 293 -15.59 -14.83 -9.86
N TYR A 294 -16.36 -14.02 -10.58
CA TYR A 294 -17.83 -14.10 -10.65
C TYR A 294 -18.59 -13.89 -9.33
N TYR A 295 -17.96 -13.45 -8.25
CA TYR A 295 -18.64 -13.36 -6.95
C TYR A 295 -19.70 -12.25 -6.90
N TYR A 296 -19.44 -11.10 -7.55
CA TYR A 296 -20.47 -10.06 -7.64
C TYR A 296 -21.62 -10.52 -8.53
N GLU A 297 -21.32 -11.09 -9.70
CA GLU A 297 -22.24 -11.68 -10.65
C GLU A 297 -23.18 -12.69 -9.97
N LEU A 298 -22.63 -13.63 -9.20
CA LEU A 298 -23.39 -14.60 -8.41
C LEU A 298 -24.26 -13.94 -7.33
N PHE A 299 -23.83 -12.83 -6.74
CA PHE A 299 -24.64 -12.12 -5.76
C PHE A 299 -25.89 -11.51 -6.39
N PHE A 300 -25.77 -10.98 -7.61
CA PHE A 300 -26.85 -10.34 -8.36
C PHE A 300 -27.69 -11.31 -9.17
N TYR A 301 -27.16 -12.49 -9.46
CA TYR A 301 -27.88 -13.57 -10.12
C TYR A 301 -29.19 -13.85 -9.37
N GLU A 302 -30.29 -13.90 -10.12
CA GLU A 302 -31.70 -14.02 -9.64
C GLU A 302 -32.32 -12.74 -9.03
N LYS A 303 -31.55 -11.66 -8.87
CA LYS A 303 -32.05 -10.35 -8.39
C LYS A 303 -32.14 -9.30 -9.48
N LEU A 304 -31.21 -9.33 -10.43
CA LEU A 304 -31.11 -8.41 -11.57
C LEU A 304 -30.76 -9.19 -12.85
N ASN A 305 -31.07 -8.60 -14.00
CA ASN A 305 -30.54 -9.06 -15.28
C ASN A 305 -29.06 -8.69 -15.36
N ILE A 306 -28.19 -9.69 -15.46
CA ILE A 306 -26.74 -9.47 -15.45
C ILE A 306 -26.15 -9.59 -16.86
N SER A 307 -25.28 -8.65 -17.21
CA SER A 307 -24.33 -8.80 -18.31
C SER A 307 -22.90 -8.74 -17.77
N ILE A 308 -21.99 -9.48 -18.40
CA ILE A 308 -20.62 -9.64 -17.93
C ILE A 308 -19.68 -9.21 -19.04
N TYR A 309 -18.79 -8.28 -18.72
CA TYR A 309 -17.64 -7.93 -19.56
C TYR A 309 -16.37 -8.31 -18.81
N SER A 310 -15.62 -9.25 -19.37
CA SER A 310 -14.42 -9.79 -18.72
C SER A 310 -13.27 -9.90 -19.70
N GLN A 311 -12.12 -9.37 -19.27
CA GLN A 311 -10.84 -9.58 -19.94
C GLN A 311 -9.92 -10.56 -19.18
N ASP A 312 -10.48 -11.36 -18.27
CA ASP A 312 -9.72 -12.39 -17.58
C ASP A 312 -9.83 -13.74 -18.32
N PRO A 313 -8.71 -14.29 -18.80
CA PRO A 313 -8.71 -15.51 -19.61
C PRO A 313 -9.20 -16.74 -18.82
N TYR A 314 -8.98 -16.77 -17.51
CA TYR A 314 -9.47 -17.86 -16.67
C TYR A 314 -10.99 -17.78 -16.50
N CYS A 315 -11.53 -16.59 -16.25
CA CYS A 315 -12.97 -16.39 -16.22
C CYS A 315 -13.60 -16.78 -17.57
N HIS A 316 -12.99 -16.39 -18.69
CA HIS A 316 -13.46 -16.76 -20.01
C HIS A 316 -13.46 -18.28 -20.24
N LEU A 317 -12.38 -18.98 -19.82
CA LEU A 317 -12.32 -20.44 -19.87
C LEU A 317 -13.48 -21.10 -19.11
N LEU A 318 -13.81 -20.61 -17.90
CA LEU A 318 -14.94 -21.13 -17.14
C LEU A 318 -16.28 -20.94 -17.88
N TYR A 319 -16.46 -19.80 -18.55
CA TYR A 319 -17.63 -19.55 -19.39
C TYR A 319 -17.70 -20.52 -20.59
N LEU A 320 -16.58 -20.76 -21.28
CA LEU A 320 -16.52 -21.69 -22.41
C LEU A 320 -16.85 -23.12 -21.97
N ILE A 321 -16.31 -23.57 -20.83
CA ILE A 321 -16.60 -24.89 -20.25
C ILE A 321 -18.09 -24.98 -19.88
N ALA A 322 -18.62 -23.99 -19.16
CA ALA A 322 -20.01 -23.96 -18.72
C ALA A 322 -21.03 -24.03 -19.87
N ASN A 323 -20.63 -23.57 -21.07
CA ASN A 323 -21.44 -23.59 -22.28
C ASN A 323 -21.08 -24.75 -23.23
N GLY A 324 -20.26 -25.71 -22.80
CA GLY A 324 -19.86 -26.88 -23.60
C GLY A 324 -18.99 -26.55 -24.82
N LYS A 325 -18.45 -25.33 -24.92
CA LYS A 325 -17.60 -24.88 -26.04
C LYS A 325 -16.16 -25.39 -25.92
N VAL A 326 -15.73 -25.73 -24.71
CA VAL A 326 -14.41 -26.30 -24.40
C VAL A 326 -14.58 -27.49 -23.47
N THR A 327 -13.82 -28.55 -23.73
CA THR A 327 -13.67 -29.72 -22.85
C THR A 327 -12.18 -29.98 -22.71
N LEU A 328 -11.69 -30.15 -21.48
CA LEU A 328 -10.27 -30.33 -21.19
C LEU A 328 -9.92 -31.80 -21.01
N THR A 329 -8.73 -32.16 -21.49
CA THR A 329 -8.00 -33.38 -21.16
C THR A 329 -6.72 -32.99 -20.45
N TYR A 330 -6.60 -33.34 -19.17
CA TYR A 330 -5.46 -32.90 -18.36
C TYR A 330 -4.22 -33.74 -18.65
N LYS A 331 -3.05 -33.09 -18.66
CA LYS A 331 -1.74 -33.67 -19.00
C LYS A 331 -0.69 -33.21 -18.00
N ASN A 332 0.52 -33.76 -18.10
CA ASN A 332 1.69 -33.30 -17.35
C ASN A 332 1.42 -33.23 -15.83
N LYS A 333 1.62 -32.07 -15.20
CA LYS A 333 1.48 -31.88 -13.74
C LYS A 333 0.04 -32.03 -13.25
N LEU A 334 -0.94 -31.91 -14.16
CA LEU A 334 -2.35 -32.07 -13.86
C LEU A 334 -2.92 -33.40 -14.39
N ALA A 335 -2.12 -34.29 -14.99
CA ALA A 335 -2.60 -35.54 -15.59
C ALA A 335 -3.45 -36.39 -14.64
N TRP A 336 -3.11 -36.42 -13.35
CA TRP A 336 -3.85 -37.13 -12.31
C TRP A 336 -5.28 -36.60 -12.06
N LEU A 337 -5.61 -35.39 -12.54
CA LEU A 337 -6.99 -34.90 -12.52
C LEU A 337 -7.88 -35.62 -13.55
N GLU A 338 -7.28 -36.25 -14.57
CA GLU A 338 -8.01 -36.97 -15.61
C GLU A 338 -8.72 -38.21 -15.05
N ASP A 339 -8.20 -38.83 -13.99
CA ASP A 339 -8.85 -39.94 -13.28
C ASP A 339 -10.22 -39.57 -12.69
N TYR A 340 -10.48 -38.27 -12.52
CA TYR A 340 -11.74 -37.73 -12.01
C TYR A 340 -12.59 -37.07 -13.10
N ASN A 341 -12.14 -37.12 -14.35
CA ASN A 341 -12.73 -36.37 -15.45
C ASN A 341 -13.75 -37.22 -16.24
N ASP A 342 -15.01 -37.16 -15.82
CA ASP A 342 -16.13 -37.81 -16.52
C ASP A 342 -16.62 -37.05 -17.77
N LYS A 343 -15.91 -35.98 -18.18
CA LYS A 343 -16.20 -35.10 -19.33
C LYS A 343 -17.55 -34.38 -19.29
N THR A 344 -18.35 -34.51 -18.23
CA THR A 344 -19.55 -33.68 -18.08
C THR A 344 -19.16 -32.22 -17.87
N VAL A 345 -20.00 -31.28 -18.33
CA VAL A 345 -19.76 -29.84 -18.16
C VAL A 345 -19.58 -29.47 -16.68
N SER A 346 -20.39 -30.06 -15.80
CA SER A 346 -20.35 -29.86 -14.36
C SER A 346 -18.99 -30.29 -13.77
N ARG A 347 -18.53 -31.50 -14.11
CA ARG A 347 -17.22 -32.00 -13.69
C ARG A 347 -16.07 -31.19 -14.25
N GLN A 348 -16.12 -30.85 -15.53
CA GLN A 348 -15.10 -30.04 -16.21
C GLN A 348 -14.93 -28.68 -15.52
N LEU A 349 -16.04 -28.02 -15.19
CA LEU A 349 -16.05 -26.77 -14.45
C LEU A 349 -15.45 -26.95 -13.04
N ALA A 350 -15.84 -28.02 -12.34
CA ALA A 350 -15.33 -28.33 -11.01
C ALA A 350 -13.81 -28.59 -11.00
N LEU A 351 -13.30 -29.31 -11.99
CA LEU A 351 -11.86 -29.58 -12.15
C LEU A 351 -11.08 -28.30 -12.45
N ALA A 352 -11.60 -27.42 -13.32
CA ALA A 352 -10.97 -26.14 -13.62
C ALA A 352 -10.91 -25.22 -12.38
N LEU A 353 -11.97 -25.20 -11.55
CA LEU A 353 -12.01 -24.49 -10.27
C LEU A 353 -11.06 -25.11 -9.24
N TYR A 354 -10.99 -26.44 -9.19
CA TYR A 354 -10.08 -27.15 -8.30
C TYR A 354 -8.61 -26.89 -8.67
N ALA A 355 -8.27 -26.84 -9.96
CA ALA A 355 -6.93 -26.48 -10.44
C ALA A 355 -6.48 -25.08 -9.96
N ALA A 356 -7.40 -24.12 -9.83
CA ALA A 356 -7.11 -22.81 -9.25
C ALA A 356 -6.63 -22.87 -7.79
N SER A 357 -7.09 -23.87 -7.03
CA SER A 357 -6.65 -24.12 -5.65
C SER A 357 -5.24 -24.69 -5.58
N LEU A 358 -4.81 -25.40 -6.63
CA LEU A 358 -3.51 -26.05 -6.74
C LEU A 358 -2.39 -25.11 -7.20
N GLN A 359 -2.75 -24.03 -7.90
CA GLN A 359 -1.84 -23.06 -8.53
C GLN A 359 -0.64 -22.66 -7.65
N LYS A 360 -0.88 -22.37 -6.37
CA LYS A 360 0.17 -21.90 -5.45
C LYS A 360 1.27 -22.94 -5.17
N PHE A 361 0.97 -24.23 -5.27
CA PHE A 361 1.92 -25.31 -4.96
C PHE A 361 2.92 -25.54 -6.11
N PHE A 362 2.53 -25.19 -7.34
CA PHE A 362 3.40 -25.28 -8.50
C PHE A 362 4.33 -24.07 -8.68
N MET A 363 4.22 -23.04 -7.83
CA MET A 363 4.96 -21.78 -7.96
C MET A 363 6.39 -21.81 -7.41
N SER A 364 6.67 -22.67 -6.43
CA SER A 364 7.99 -22.72 -5.78
C SER A 364 8.28 -24.13 -5.30
N LYS A 365 9.46 -24.66 -5.67
CA LYS A 365 9.96 -25.94 -5.17
C LYS A 365 10.23 -25.82 -3.68
N SER A 366 9.34 -26.38 -2.87
CA SER A 366 9.55 -26.47 -1.43
C SER A 366 8.92 -27.75 -0.91
N ALA A 367 9.66 -28.46 -0.04
CA ALA A 367 9.17 -29.68 0.59
C ALA A 367 7.84 -29.49 1.33
N ARG A 368 7.58 -28.27 1.84
CA ARG A 368 6.28 -27.90 2.42
C ARG A 368 5.16 -27.94 1.38
N ASN A 369 5.36 -27.31 0.22
CA ASN A 369 4.35 -27.29 -0.83
C ASN A 369 4.12 -28.69 -1.39
N ASP A 370 5.18 -29.47 -1.56
CA ASP A 370 5.10 -30.85 -2.05
C ASP A 370 4.30 -31.72 -1.08
N ALA A 371 4.58 -31.67 0.22
CA ALA A 371 3.84 -32.42 1.24
C ALA A 371 2.35 -32.02 1.31
N ILE A 372 2.03 -30.72 1.21
CA ILE A 372 0.64 -30.26 1.19
C ILE A 372 -0.06 -30.71 -0.09
N PHE A 373 0.63 -30.67 -1.22
CA PHE A 373 0.10 -31.10 -2.51
C PHE A 373 -0.23 -32.60 -2.51
N GLU A 374 0.64 -33.44 -1.97
CA GLU A 374 0.36 -34.88 -1.82
C GLU A 374 -0.83 -35.13 -0.87
N ALA A 375 -0.94 -34.38 0.23
CA ALA A 375 -2.11 -34.46 1.11
C ALA A 375 -3.42 -34.05 0.38
N LEU A 376 -3.36 -33.05 -0.51
CA LEU A 376 -4.51 -32.63 -1.32
C LEU A 376 -4.92 -33.69 -2.34
N LYS A 377 -3.97 -34.44 -2.93
CA LYS A 377 -4.29 -35.56 -3.83
C LYS A 377 -5.10 -36.65 -3.13
N ILE A 378 -4.72 -37.01 -1.90
CA ILE A 378 -5.43 -38.02 -1.09
C ILE A 378 -6.90 -37.62 -0.89
N LYS A 379 -7.18 -36.32 -0.77
CA LYS A 379 -8.52 -35.75 -0.56
C LYS A 379 -9.16 -35.17 -1.82
N ALA A 380 -8.62 -35.45 -2.99
CA ALA A 380 -9.04 -34.81 -4.24
C ALA A 380 -10.47 -35.19 -4.62
N LYS A 381 -10.83 -36.49 -4.56
CA LYS A 381 -12.19 -36.96 -4.89
C LYS A 381 -13.27 -36.18 -4.14
N GLU A 382 -13.19 -36.21 -2.80
CA GLU A 382 -14.12 -35.50 -1.91
C GLU A 382 -14.15 -33.98 -2.22
N SER A 383 -12.99 -33.39 -2.52
CA SER A 383 -12.88 -31.95 -2.79
C SER A 383 -13.47 -31.56 -4.15
N ILE A 384 -13.27 -32.37 -5.19
CA ILE A 384 -13.79 -32.13 -6.54
C ILE A 384 -15.31 -32.31 -6.54
N GLU A 385 -15.83 -33.39 -5.95
CA GLU A 385 -17.29 -33.62 -5.83
C GLU A 385 -17.97 -32.51 -5.02
N LYS A 386 -17.32 -32.02 -3.95
CA LYS A 386 -17.81 -30.87 -3.19
C LYS A 386 -17.79 -29.59 -4.04
N THR A 387 -16.73 -29.37 -4.82
CA THR A 387 -16.60 -28.21 -5.71
C THR A 387 -17.69 -28.23 -6.77
N GLU A 388 -17.97 -29.40 -7.35
CA GLU A 388 -19.03 -29.58 -8.33
C GLU A 388 -20.40 -29.16 -7.77
N LYS A 389 -20.83 -29.78 -6.67
CA LYS A 389 -22.11 -29.45 -6.01
C LYS A 389 -22.21 -27.99 -5.60
N ALA A 390 -21.11 -27.41 -5.10
CA ALA A 390 -21.10 -26.02 -4.65
C ALA A 390 -21.19 -24.99 -5.80
N ASN A 391 -20.97 -25.39 -7.05
CA ASN A 391 -20.90 -24.48 -8.20
C ASN A 391 -22.01 -24.69 -9.25
N GLU A 392 -23.07 -25.45 -8.94
CA GLU A 392 -24.26 -25.56 -9.79
C GLU A 392 -24.87 -24.18 -10.12
N ARG A 393 -24.89 -23.28 -9.13
CA ARG A 393 -25.40 -21.91 -9.31
C ARG A 393 -24.53 -21.08 -10.26
N LEU A 394 -23.20 -21.28 -10.23
CA LEU A 394 -22.27 -20.64 -11.17
C LEU A 394 -22.49 -21.18 -12.58
N LEU A 395 -22.60 -22.50 -12.73
CA LEU A 395 -22.88 -23.14 -14.01
C LEU A 395 -24.16 -22.57 -14.65
N LYS A 396 -25.26 -22.54 -13.89
CA LYS A 396 -26.54 -22.01 -14.36
C LYS A 396 -26.45 -20.53 -14.76
N MET A 397 -25.74 -19.73 -13.98
CA MET A 397 -25.51 -18.32 -14.29
C MET A 397 -24.72 -18.14 -15.59
N LEU A 398 -23.60 -18.85 -15.75
CA LEU A 398 -22.74 -18.74 -16.95
C LEU A 398 -23.43 -19.26 -18.22
N ALA A 399 -24.36 -20.20 -18.10
CA ALA A 399 -25.14 -20.72 -19.21
C ALA A 399 -26.29 -19.79 -19.64
N THR A 400 -26.64 -18.78 -18.83
CA THR A 400 -27.82 -17.93 -19.06
C THR A 400 -27.52 -16.44 -19.14
N CYS A 401 -26.35 -15.99 -18.69
CA CYS A 401 -25.98 -14.59 -18.72
C CYS A 401 -25.55 -14.12 -20.13
N GLU A 402 -25.67 -12.81 -20.35
CA GLU A 402 -25.03 -12.15 -21.48
C GLU A 402 -23.54 -11.96 -21.16
N TYR A 403 -22.65 -12.65 -21.88
CA TYR A 403 -21.21 -12.62 -21.65
C TYR A 403 -20.45 -12.07 -22.85
N HIS A 404 -19.52 -11.15 -22.59
CA HIS A 404 -18.63 -10.54 -23.58
C HIS A 404 -17.17 -10.62 -23.11
N VAL A 405 -16.28 -11.00 -24.03
CA VAL A 405 -14.86 -10.68 -23.88
C VAL A 405 -14.70 -9.23 -24.31
N GLY A 406 -14.49 -8.32 -23.36
CA GLY A 406 -14.51 -6.89 -23.67
C GLY A 406 -14.00 -5.99 -22.55
N THR A 407 -13.63 -4.79 -22.96
CA THR A 407 -13.10 -3.71 -22.13
C THR A 407 -14.15 -2.98 -21.32
N LEU A 408 -13.70 -2.10 -20.43
CA LEU A 408 -14.57 -1.13 -19.78
C LEU A 408 -15.23 -0.18 -20.79
N GLN A 409 -14.51 0.20 -21.84
CA GLN A 409 -15.03 1.05 -22.92
C GLN A 409 -16.18 0.35 -23.66
N ASP A 410 -16.03 -0.94 -23.97
CA ASP A 410 -17.10 -1.71 -24.63
C ASP A 410 -18.36 -1.76 -23.77
N ALA A 411 -18.21 -1.97 -22.46
CA ALA A 411 -19.32 -1.92 -21.52
C ALA A 411 -19.98 -0.52 -21.48
N VAL A 412 -19.20 0.55 -21.42
CA VAL A 412 -19.70 1.95 -21.43
C VAL A 412 -20.47 2.27 -22.71
N ASN A 413 -20.01 1.78 -23.85
CA ASN A 413 -20.65 2.02 -25.15
C ASN A 413 -21.97 1.25 -25.32
N CYS A 414 -22.13 0.11 -24.64
CA CYS A 414 -23.24 -0.81 -24.86
C CYS A 414 -24.25 -0.87 -23.70
N LYS A 415 -23.89 -0.42 -22.50
CA LYS A 415 -24.68 -0.61 -21.28
C LYS A 415 -24.89 0.68 -20.52
N LYS A 416 -26.06 0.80 -19.89
CA LYS A 416 -26.43 1.99 -19.09
C LYS A 416 -26.03 1.88 -17.63
N VAL A 417 -26.08 0.68 -17.04
CA VAL A 417 -25.83 0.47 -15.61
C VAL A 417 -24.60 -0.41 -15.46
N ILE A 418 -23.50 0.16 -14.98
CA ILE A 418 -22.19 -0.48 -14.99
C ILE A 418 -21.61 -0.50 -13.58
N PHE A 419 -21.15 -1.66 -13.14
CA PHE A 419 -20.27 -1.78 -11.99
C PHE A 419 -18.90 -2.24 -12.45
N PHE A 420 -17.89 -1.41 -12.19
CA PHE A 420 -16.50 -1.72 -12.51
C PHE A 420 -15.72 -2.08 -11.24
N ASN A 421 -14.93 -3.15 -11.31
CA ASN A 421 -13.93 -3.46 -10.30
C ASN A 421 -12.53 -3.35 -10.93
N TYR A 422 -11.73 -2.42 -10.42
CA TYR A 422 -10.38 -2.21 -10.90
C TYR A 422 -9.47 -3.34 -10.41
N GLY A 423 -8.75 -4.02 -11.32
CA GLY A 423 -7.72 -4.97 -10.90
C GLY A 423 -7.20 -5.87 -12.01
N LYS A 424 -5.92 -6.24 -11.89
CA LYS A 424 -5.28 -7.32 -12.65
C LYS A 424 -4.97 -8.45 -11.68
N ASP A 425 -5.87 -9.42 -11.52
CA ASP A 425 -5.62 -10.54 -10.61
C ASP A 425 -4.54 -11.47 -11.20
N LYS A 426 -3.33 -11.40 -10.64
CA LYS A 426 -2.22 -12.27 -11.03
C LYS A 426 -2.53 -13.75 -10.79
N LYS A 427 -3.42 -14.07 -9.85
CA LYS A 427 -3.79 -15.45 -9.52
C LYS A 427 -4.54 -16.10 -10.67
N GLN A 428 -5.56 -15.44 -11.21
CA GLN A 428 -6.39 -15.94 -12.31
C GLN A 428 -5.56 -16.19 -13.57
N LYS A 429 -4.73 -15.21 -13.97
CA LYS A 429 -3.79 -15.38 -15.10
C LYS A 429 -2.83 -16.57 -14.90
N ARG A 430 -2.33 -16.78 -13.68
CA ARG A 430 -1.46 -17.94 -13.37
C ARG A 430 -2.22 -19.26 -13.40
N THR A 431 -3.48 -19.27 -12.96
CA THR A 431 -4.35 -20.45 -13.07
C THR A 431 -4.60 -20.80 -14.52
N PHE A 432 -4.97 -19.83 -15.36
CA PHE A 432 -5.15 -20.05 -16.79
C PHE A 432 -3.90 -20.65 -17.42
N LYS A 433 -2.73 -20.05 -17.16
CA LYS A 433 -1.45 -20.55 -17.65
C LYS A 433 -1.14 -21.98 -17.16
N LEU A 434 -1.41 -22.29 -15.90
CA LEU A 434 -1.23 -23.64 -15.36
C LEU A 434 -2.10 -24.65 -16.12
N ILE A 435 -3.36 -24.33 -16.39
CA ILE A 435 -4.26 -25.22 -17.13
C ILE A 435 -3.78 -25.35 -18.58
N GLN A 436 -3.49 -24.23 -19.25
CA GLN A 436 -3.02 -24.20 -20.64
C GLN A 436 -1.77 -25.05 -20.86
N GLU A 437 -0.75 -24.95 -19.99
CA GLU A 437 0.48 -25.73 -20.10
C GLU A 437 0.32 -27.23 -19.70
N ASN A 438 -0.80 -27.60 -19.08
CA ASN A 438 -1.03 -28.94 -18.52
C ASN A 438 -2.39 -29.51 -18.95
N SER A 439 -2.85 -29.14 -20.14
CA SER A 439 -4.03 -29.72 -20.81
C SER A 439 -3.87 -29.63 -22.32
N ASP A 440 -4.91 -30.01 -23.05
CA ASP A 440 -5.08 -29.81 -24.49
C ASP A 440 -5.77 -28.47 -24.84
N LEU A 441 -5.83 -27.51 -23.90
CA LEU A 441 -6.44 -26.20 -24.13
C LEU A 441 -5.70 -25.41 -25.22
N ASP A 442 -6.37 -25.22 -26.36
CA ASP A 442 -5.93 -24.36 -27.45
C ASP A 442 -6.93 -23.20 -27.62
N VAL A 443 -6.74 -22.17 -26.80
CA VAL A 443 -7.53 -20.93 -26.86
C VAL A 443 -6.57 -19.76 -26.89
N ASP A 444 -6.62 -19.01 -27.98
CA ASP A 444 -5.97 -17.70 -28.05
C ASP A 444 -6.83 -16.66 -27.32
N PHE A 445 -6.18 -15.79 -26.54
CA PHE A 445 -6.86 -14.79 -25.74
C PHE A 445 -6.05 -13.49 -25.74
N SER A 446 -6.54 -12.50 -26.46
CA SER A 446 -6.01 -11.14 -26.43
C SER A 446 -6.66 -10.33 -25.30
N VAL A 447 -5.88 -9.40 -24.74
CA VAL A 447 -6.34 -8.46 -23.70
C VAL A 447 -6.16 -7.07 -24.27
N ASP A 448 -7.27 -6.35 -24.38
CA ASP A 448 -7.28 -4.95 -24.80
C ASP A 448 -7.08 -4.01 -23.60
N ARG A 449 -6.51 -2.85 -23.88
CA ARG A 449 -6.16 -1.89 -22.84
C ARG A 449 -7.38 -1.06 -22.46
N ASN A 450 -7.70 -1.02 -21.17
CA ASN A 450 -8.66 -0.04 -20.66
C ASN A 450 -7.99 1.33 -20.59
N GLU A 451 -8.70 2.36 -21.04
CA GLU A 451 -8.31 3.76 -20.82
C GLU A 451 -9.11 4.36 -19.67
N TYR A 452 -8.43 5.00 -18.72
CA TYR A 452 -9.11 5.67 -17.60
C TYR A 452 -9.07 7.19 -17.71
N TYR A 453 -8.27 7.73 -18.62
CA TYR A 453 -8.15 9.17 -18.82
C TYR A 453 -9.48 9.76 -19.29
N ASN A 454 -9.99 10.77 -18.59
CA ASN A 454 -11.28 11.41 -18.83
C ASN A 454 -12.49 10.45 -18.88
N LEU A 455 -12.37 9.26 -18.27
CA LEU A 455 -13.40 8.22 -18.35
C LEU A 455 -14.72 8.69 -17.74
N VAL A 456 -14.70 9.26 -16.54
CA VAL A 456 -15.93 9.62 -15.80
C VAL A 456 -16.61 10.83 -16.45
N GLU A 457 -15.80 11.75 -16.96
CA GLU A 457 -16.20 13.00 -17.61
C GLU A 457 -16.82 12.74 -18.99
N SER A 458 -16.45 11.62 -19.64
CA SER A 458 -16.94 11.22 -20.97
C SER A 458 -18.08 10.20 -20.93
N LEU A 459 -18.56 9.82 -19.74
CA LEU A 459 -19.70 8.90 -19.62
C LEU A 459 -20.96 9.49 -20.28
N PRO A 460 -21.73 8.69 -21.04
CA PRO A 460 -23.02 9.12 -21.54
C PRO A 460 -23.96 9.61 -20.43
N ASN A 461 -24.83 10.57 -20.77
CA ASN A 461 -25.70 11.23 -19.78
C ASN A 461 -26.65 10.26 -19.07
N ASP A 462 -27.06 9.17 -19.69
CA ASP A 462 -27.95 8.16 -19.12
C ASP A 462 -27.20 6.98 -18.46
N THR A 463 -25.86 7.01 -18.45
CA THR A 463 -25.05 5.98 -17.80
C THR A 463 -24.94 6.18 -16.29
N TYR A 464 -25.23 5.12 -15.54
CA TYR A 464 -24.96 4.95 -14.12
C TYR A 464 -23.73 4.07 -13.93
N PHE A 465 -22.63 4.69 -13.55
CA PHE A 465 -21.34 4.05 -13.35
C PHE A 465 -21.03 3.94 -11.86
N TYR A 466 -20.98 2.71 -11.36
CA TYR A 466 -20.66 2.37 -9.97
C TYR A 466 -19.24 1.84 -9.85
N PHE A 467 -18.55 2.27 -8.81
CA PHE A 467 -17.17 1.89 -8.55
C PHE A 467 -16.91 1.78 -7.05
N ILE A 468 -16.13 0.79 -6.63
CA ILE A 468 -15.68 0.70 -5.23
C ILE A 468 -14.20 1.07 -5.18
N SER A 469 -13.86 2.06 -4.36
CA SER A 469 -12.48 2.55 -4.21
C SER A 469 -12.00 2.56 -2.76
N ASN A 470 -10.68 2.46 -2.57
CA ASN A 470 -10.03 2.81 -1.31
C ASN A 470 -9.68 4.30 -1.22
N SER A 471 -9.84 5.07 -2.31
CA SER A 471 -9.62 6.52 -2.28
C SER A 471 -10.86 7.26 -1.76
N PRO A 472 -10.71 8.16 -0.77
CA PRO A 472 -11.78 9.07 -0.36
C PRO A 472 -11.86 10.33 -1.24
N PHE A 473 -11.05 10.45 -2.29
CA PHE A 473 -10.81 11.69 -3.04
C PHE A 473 -11.19 11.67 -4.52
N LEU A 474 -12.04 10.72 -4.96
CA LEU A 474 -12.59 10.75 -6.32
C LEU A 474 -13.64 11.88 -6.45
N ASN A 475 -13.18 13.11 -6.68
CA ASN A 475 -14.01 14.32 -6.64
C ASN A 475 -14.97 14.47 -7.83
N ASN A 476 -14.77 13.72 -8.91
CA ASN A 476 -15.66 13.59 -10.07
C ASN A 476 -16.77 12.55 -9.88
N MET A 477 -16.87 11.94 -8.70
CA MET A 477 -17.90 10.95 -8.36
C MET A 477 -18.55 11.27 -7.01
N HIS A 478 -19.78 10.79 -6.83
CA HIS A 478 -20.55 10.91 -5.61
C HIS A 478 -20.38 9.68 -4.72
N LYS A 479 -20.03 9.89 -3.45
CA LYS A 479 -19.99 8.82 -2.44
C LYS A 479 -21.41 8.40 -2.08
N LEU A 480 -21.70 7.12 -2.22
CA LEU A 480 -22.99 6.52 -1.84
C LEU A 480 -22.94 5.81 -0.49
N ALA A 481 -21.81 5.15 -0.18
CA ALA A 481 -21.64 4.43 1.07
C ALA A 481 -20.16 4.36 1.47
N MET A 482 -19.91 4.29 2.78
CA MET A 482 -18.59 4.04 3.36
C MET A 482 -18.61 2.73 4.14
N PHE A 483 -17.65 1.86 3.86
CA PHE A 483 -17.44 0.60 4.56
C PHE A 483 -16.23 0.75 5.47
N ASN A 484 -16.49 0.77 6.79
CA ASN A 484 -15.42 0.77 7.77
C ASN A 484 -14.72 -0.60 7.74
N THR A 485 -13.42 -0.60 7.47
CA THR A 485 -12.60 -1.79 7.66
C THR A 485 -12.44 -1.99 9.17
N SER A 486 -13.16 -2.96 9.72
CA SER A 486 -13.33 -3.25 11.16
C SER A 486 -12.07 -3.71 11.91
N GLY A 487 -10.88 -3.35 11.42
CA GLY A 487 -9.58 -3.77 11.98
C GLY A 487 -8.89 -2.74 12.86
N GLY A 488 -9.37 -1.50 12.94
CA GLY A 488 -8.65 -0.42 13.63
C GLY A 488 -7.25 -0.18 13.05
N ASP A 489 -7.03 -0.54 11.78
CA ASP A 489 -5.77 -0.25 11.11
C ASP A 489 -5.73 1.26 10.87
N ARG A 490 -4.74 1.93 11.48
CA ARG A 490 -4.43 3.37 11.30
C ARG A 490 -4.16 3.79 9.84
N TRP A 491 -4.34 2.88 8.88
CA TRP A 491 -3.83 2.92 7.51
C TRP A 491 -4.92 2.80 6.43
N SER A 492 -6.19 3.01 6.76
CA SER A 492 -7.30 2.90 5.81
C SER A 492 -8.22 4.10 5.93
N ALA A 493 -8.49 4.77 4.81
CA ALA A 493 -9.55 5.77 4.71
C ALA A 493 -10.96 5.14 4.78
N GLY A 494 -11.05 3.81 4.81
CA GLY A 494 -12.27 3.06 4.52
C GLY A 494 -12.35 2.64 3.05
N ARG A 495 -13.40 1.90 2.69
CA ARG A 495 -13.77 1.65 1.30
C ARG A 495 -15.02 2.43 0.97
N PHE A 496 -15.12 2.94 -0.25
CA PHE A 496 -16.20 3.82 -0.67
C PHE A 496 -16.89 3.24 -1.89
N LEU A 497 -18.21 3.16 -1.85
CA LEU A 497 -19.02 2.96 -3.05
C LEU A 497 -19.28 4.33 -3.68
N TYR A 498 -18.88 4.50 -4.93
CA TYR A 498 -19.07 5.70 -5.73
C TYR A 498 -20.08 5.48 -6.84
N CYS A 499 -20.74 6.56 -7.26
CA CYS A 499 -21.50 6.65 -8.50
C CYS A 499 -21.23 7.98 -9.21
N ASN A 500 -21.24 8.00 -10.55
CA ASN A 500 -21.17 9.25 -11.32
C ASN A 500 -22.44 10.11 -11.21
N LYS A 501 -23.55 9.55 -10.70
CA LYS A 501 -24.81 10.27 -10.49
C LYS A 501 -24.99 10.65 -9.02
N PRO A 502 -25.51 11.85 -8.72
CA PRO A 502 -25.85 12.22 -7.35
C PRO A 502 -26.98 11.32 -6.84
N SER A 503 -26.98 11.09 -5.54
CA SER A 503 -28.05 10.32 -4.88
C SER A 503 -28.49 11.07 -3.63
N ASN A 504 -29.80 11.09 -3.38
CA ASN A 504 -30.41 11.65 -2.16
C ASN A 504 -30.13 10.80 -0.91
N VAL A 505 -29.02 10.07 -0.85
CA VAL A 505 -28.66 9.17 0.23
C VAL A 505 -27.52 9.80 1.01
N SER A 506 -27.82 10.17 2.25
CA SER A 506 -26.83 10.48 3.29
C SER A 506 -25.76 9.39 3.36
N GLU A 507 -24.50 9.76 3.54
CA GLU A 507 -23.37 8.85 3.74
C GLU A 507 -23.74 7.72 4.71
N VAL A 508 -24.02 6.52 4.19
CA VAL A 508 -24.25 5.36 5.06
C VAL A 508 -22.89 4.88 5.53
N SER A 509 -22.47 5.36 6.70
CA SER A 509 -21.37 4.76 7.46
C SER A 509 -21.82 3.38 7.92
N THR A 510 -21.45 2.35 7.17
CA THR A 510 -21.64 0.97 7.63
C THR A 510 -20.53 0.63 8.62
N SER A 511 -20.54 1.26 9.79
CA SER A 511 -19.68 0.88 10.90
C SER A 511 -20.20 -0.43 11.47
N TYR A 512 -19.66 -1.55 11.01
CA TYR A 512 -19.83 -2.79 11.74
C TYR A 512 -18.76 -2.85 12.82
N LYS A 513 -19.20 -2.99 14.07
CA LYS A 513 -18.35 -3.44 15.15
C LYS A 513 -17.66 -4.71 14.66
N GLY A 514 -16.35 -4.66 14.43
CA GLY A 514 -15.56 -5.88 14.41
C GLY A 514 -15.88 -6.64 15.69
N SER A 515 -15.79 -7.97 15.67
CA SER A 515 -15.80 -8.75 16.91
C SER A 515 -14.74 -8.15 17.84
N HIS A 516 -15.17 -7.28 18.76
CA HIS A 516 -14.27 -6.63 19.69
C HIS A 516 -13.95 -7.71 20.70
N ILE A 517 -12.78 -8.33 20.53
CA ILE A 517 -12.21 -9.10 21.61
C ILE A 517 -11.76 -8.06 22.61
N GLU A 518 -12.57 -7.85 23.63
CA GLU A 518 -12.22 -6.98 24.75
C GLU A 518 -11.02 -7.60 25.47
N VAL A 519 -9.95 -6.83 25.60
CA VAL A 519 -8.70 -7.27 26.22
C VAL A 519 -8.60 -6.64 27.61
N ASN A 520 -9.23 -7.28 28.58
CA ASN A 520 -9.30 -6.85 29.97
C ASN A 520 -8.09 -7.31 30.79
N GLU A 521 -6.88 -7.05 30.28
CA GLU A 521 -5.65 -7.43 30.98
C GLU A 521 -5.31 -6.48 32.12
N VAL A 522 -4.89 -7.04 33.25
CA VAL A 522 -4.32 -6.29 34.37
C VAL A 522 -2.82 -6.08 34.10
N VAL A 523 -2.42 -4.84 33.86
CA VAL A 523 -1.00 -4.47 33.68
C VAL A 523 -0.30 -4.54 35.04
N PRO A 524 0.91 -5.14 35.13
CA PRO A 524 1.66 -5.16 36.38
C PRO A 524 2.10 -3.74 36.78
N PRO A 525 2.18 -3.44 38.08
CA PRO A 525 2.80 -2.21 38.55
C PRO A 525 4.30 -2.22 38.25
N ASP A 526 4.90 -1.04 38.18
CA ASP A 526 6.31 -0.85 37.79
C ASP A 526 7.31 -1.49 38.74
N ASP A 527 6.92 -1.66 40.01
CA ASP A 527 7.70 -2.24 41.11
C ASP A 527 7.40 -3.73 41.36
N LEU A 528 6.67 -4.41 40.47
CA LEU A 528 6.32 -5.82 40.65
C LEU A 528 7.56 -6.72 40.80
N GLU A 529 7.67 -7.38 41.96
CA GLU A 529 8.69 -8.41 42.20
C GLU A 529 8.23 -9.80 41.70
N ILE A 530 8.99 -10.36 40.76
CA ILE A 530 8.72 -11.68 40.17
C ILE A 530 9.67 -12.72 40.77
N SER A 531 9.28 -13.33 41.89
CA SER A 531 10.10 -14.28 42.66
C SER A 531 9.41 -15.60 42.98
N ASN A 532 8.08 -15.67 42.89
CA ASN A 532 7.32 -16.89 43.17
C ASN A 532 7.06 -17.70 41.88
N ALA A 533 7.70 -18.86 41.77
CA ALA A 533 7.51 -19.76 40.62
C ALA A 533 6.08 -20.28 40.44
N LYS A 534 5.27 -20.36 41.50
CA LYS A 534 3.88 -20.82 41.43
C LYS A 534 2.94 -19.77 40.81
N SER A 535 3.32 -18.51 40.88
CA SER A 535 2.57 -17.38 40.35
C SER A 535 2.77 -17.22 38.83
N LEU A 536 3.91 -17.68 38.30
CA LEU A 536 4.23 -17.61 36.88
C LEU A 536 3.44 -18.66 36.09
N ASN A 537 2.74 -18.23 35.04
CA ASN A 537 1.94 -19.11 34.19
C ASN A 537 2.09 -18.76 32.71
N VAL A 538 2.07 -19.77 31.84
CA VAL A 538 2.06 -19.61 30.39
C VAL A 538 0.78 -20.22 29.87
N VAL A 539 -0.11 -19.38 29.35
CA VAL A 539 -1.46 -19.76 28.96
C VAL A 539 -1.60 -19.65 27.45
N ARG A 540 -2.18 -20.69 26.83
CA ARG A 540 -2.54 -20.65 25.42
C ARG A 540 -3.80 -19.80 25.25
N VAL A 541 -3.77 -18.89 24.27
CA VAL A 541 -4.90 -18.04 23.92
C VAL A 541 -5.30 -18.22 22.45
N SER A 542 -6.37 -17.55 22.02
CA SER A 542 -6.69 -17.47 20.59
C SER A 542 -5.68 -16.56 19.88
N PRO A 543 -5.35 -16.84 18.60
CA PRO A 543 -4.52 -15.94 17.79
C PRO A 543 -5.01 -14.50 17.77
N ASP A 544 -6.33 -14.30 17.78
CA ASP A 544 -6.95 -12.98 17.72
C ASP A 544 -6.81 -12.22 19.03
N TYR A 545 -6.86 -12.91 20.17
CA TYR A 545 -6.59 -12.31 21.48
C TYR A 545 -5.16 -11.80 21.59
N LEU A 546 -4.18 -12.63 21.21
CA LEU A 546 -2.78 -12.21 21.20
C LEU A 546 -2.53 -11.07 20.19
N TYR A 547 -3.21 -11.08 19.05
CA TYR A 547 -3.11 -10.02 18.05
C TYR A 547 -3.58 -8.66 18.61
N CYS A 548 -4.66 -8.64 19.40
CA CYS A 548 -5.08 -7.42 20.11
C CYS A 548 -4.03 -6.96 21.14
N LEU A 549 -3.41 -7.88 21.88
CA LEU A 549 -2.32 -7.56 22.81
C LEU A 549 -1.08 -7.01 22.10
N GLN A 550 -0.71 -7.58 20.96
CA GLN A 550 0.40 -7.09 20.13
C GLN A 550 0.15 -5.63 19.72
N LYS A 551 -1.06 -5.32 19.23
CA LYS A 551 -1.44 -3.94 18.87
C LYS A 551 -1.39 -2.98 20.06
N LYS A 552 -1.67 -3.47 21.27
CA LYS A 552 -1.67 -2.65 22.51
C LYS A 552 -0.27 -2.36 23.03
N TYR A 553 0.65 -3.32 22.98
CA TYR A 553 1.95 -3.21 23.67
C TYR A 553 3.16 -3.04 22.74
N ILE A 554 3.08 -3.43 21.46
CA ILE A 554 4.20 -3.28 20.53
C ILE A 554 4.16 -1.90 19.89
N ASN A 555 5.00 -0.98 20.39
CA ASN A 555 5.04 0.41 19.92
C ASN A 555 6.10 0.69 18.84
N LYS A 556 7.03 -0.24 18.60
CA LYS A 556 8.25 -0.02 17.78
C LYS A 556 8.17 -0.60 16.37
N VAL A 557 7.04 -1.20 15.98
CA VAL A 557 6.85 -1.77 14.64
C VAL A 557 5.55 -1.26 14.05
N ASP A 558 5.55 -1.00 12.74
CA ASP A 558 4.39 -0.43 12.05
C ASP A 558 3.25 -1.44 11.86
N MET A 559 3.57 -2.75 11.87
CA MET A 559 2.62 -3.82 11.66
C MET A 559 2.99 -5.07 12.47
N VAL A 560 1.99 -5.67 13.09
CA VAL A 560 2.08 -6.96 13.79
C VAL A 560 1.31 -8.02 13.00
N SER A 561 1.69 -9.29 13.15
CA SER A 561 1.14 -10.41 12.36
C SER A 561 0.45 -11.44 13.25
N ARG A 562 -0.68 -11.98 12.77
CA ARG A 562 -1.37 -13.08 13.45
C ARG A 562 -0.51 -14.34 13.44
N CYS A 563 -0.35 -14.98 14.59
CA CYS A 563 0.35 -16.25 14.72
C CYS A 563 -0.60 -17.44 14.58
N THR A 564 -0.06 -18.64 14.38
CA THR A 564 -0.81 -19.90 14.36
C THR A 564 -1.01 -20.44 15.78
N TYR A 565 0.03 -20.34 16.61
CA TYR A 565 0.04 -20.76 18.00
C TYR A 565 0.31 -19.54 18.89
N ALA A 566 -0.57 -19.26 19.84
CA ALA A 566 -0.58 -18.00 20.59
C ALA A 566 -0.56 -18.25 22.10
N PHE A 567 0.31 -17.53 22.82
CA PHE A 567 0.51 -17.68 24.26
C PHE A 567 0.65 -16.32 24.95
N VAL A 568 0.17 -16.26 26.19
CA VAL A 568 0.32 -15.12 27.12
C VAL A 568 1.08 -15.60 28.35
N VAL A 569 1.97 -14.75 28.86
CA VAL A 569 2.72 -14.98 30.10
C VAL A 569 2.10 -14.14 31.19
N MET A 570 1.72 -14.79 32.29
CA MET A 570 1.07 -14.18 33.43
C MET A 570 1.87 -14.40 34.71
N TYR A 571 1.74 -13.47 35.66
CA TYR A 571 2.20 -13.61 37.03
C TYR A 571 1.06 -13.23 37.97
N ASP A 572 0.51 -14.23 38.66
CA ASP A 572 -0.79 -14.14 39.34
C ASP A 572 -1.88 -13.59 38.40
N LYS A 573 -2.43 -12.41 38.71
CA LYS A 573 -3.43 -11.71 37.88
C LYS A 573 -2.83 -10.83 36.79
N PHE A 574 -1.52 -10.59 36.82
CA PHE A 574 -0.87 -9.61 35.95
C PHE A 574 -0.40 -10.24 34.64
N THR A 575 -0.66 -9.55 33.53
CA THR A 575 -0.14 -9.95 32.22
C THR A 575 1.20 -9.30 31.95
N LEU A 576 2.22 -10.16 31.85
CA LEU A 576 3.62 -9.74 31.65
C LEU A 576 3.95 -9.53 30.18
N GLY A 577 3.27 -10.25 29.28
CA GLY A 577 3.57 -10.22 27.85
C GLY A 577 2.99 -11.41 27.11
N GLY A 578 3.44 -11.61 25.87
CA GLY A 578 2.97 -12.72 25.05
C GLY A 578 3.93 -13.07 23.93
N PHE A 579 3.72 -14.26 23.36
CA PHE A 579 4.52 -14.77 22.26
C PHE A 579 3.72 -15.71 21.37
N GLY A 580 4.18 -15.90 20.14
CA GLY A 580 3.48 -16.76 19.19
C GLY A 580 4.36 -17.32 18.08
N PHE A 581 3.92 -18.45 17.55
CA PHE A 581 4.61 -19.20 16.51
C PHE A 581 3.77 -19.35 15.25
N THR A 582 4.45 -19.51 14.14
CA THR A 582 3.91 -19.98 12.87
C THR A 582 4.80 -21.10 12.32
N LEU A 583 4.41 -21.66 11.18
CA LEU A 583 5.19 -22.68 10.50
C LEU A 583 6.61 -22.17 10.15
N PRO A 584 7.63 -23.04 10.16
CA PRO A 584 9.02 -22.64 10.04
C PRO A 584 9.29 -21.97 8.68
N GLN A 585 10.13 -20.93 8.71
CA GLN A 585 10.60 -20.21 7.52
C GLN A 585 11.99 -20.67 7.03
N HIS A 586 12.74 -21.36 7.90
CA HIS A 586 14.09 -21.86 7.62
C HIS A 586 14.13 -23.39 7.76
N LYS A 587 14.99 -24.05 6.98
CA LYS A 587 15.23 -25.50 7.09
C LYS A 587 15.91 -25.82 8.43
N GLY A 588 15.60 -26.97 9.01
CA GLY A 588 16.20 -27.43 10.28
C GLY A 588 15.51 -26.96 11.56
N TYR A 589 14.39 -26.25 11.43
CA TYR A 589 13.60 -25.72 12.56
C TYR A 589 12.16 -26.24 12.52
N ASP A 590 11.56 -26.41 13.70
CA ASP A 590 10.18 -26.89 13.83
C ASP A 590 9.16 -25.77 13.71
N LEU A 591 9.51 -24.57 14.20
CA LEU A 591 8.63 -23.41 14.20
C LEU A 591 9.40 -22.10 13.98
N PHE A 592 8.70 -21.11 13.44
CA PHE A 592 9.15 -19.72 13.42
C PHE A 592 8.48 -18.95 14.55
N GLN A 593 9.26 -18.39 15.46
CA GLN A 593 8.77 -17.47 16.49
C GLN A 593 8.53 -16.10 15.85
N LEU A 594 7.25 -15.86 15.54
CA LEU A 594 6.78 -14.70 14.79
C LEU A 594 6.77 -13.44 15.65
N THR A 595 6.49 -13.59 16.95
CA THR A 595 6.27 -12.45 17.85
C THR A 595 6.59 -12.82 19.29
N ASP A 596 7.11 -11.85 20.02
CA ASP A 596 7.36 -11.89 21.45
C ASP A 596 7.40 -10.45 22.00
N PHE A 597 6.64 -10.16 23.04
CA PHE A 597 6.59 -8.81 23.61
C PHE A 597 6.32 -8.86 25.11
N CYS A 598 6.60 -7.75 25.78
CA CYS A 598 6.23 -7.53 27.18
C CYS A 598 5.32 -6.32 27.28
N THR A 599 4.63 -6.18 28.41
CA THR A 599 3.86 -4.98 28.74
C THR A 599 4.77 -3.77 28.96
N ASN A 600 4.23 -2.56 28.79
CA ASN A 600 4.98 -1.28 28.78
C ASN A 600 5.19 -0.69 30.19
N ASN A 601 5.51 -1.53 31.18
CA ASN A 601 5.87 -1.14 32.55
C ASN A 601 7.39 -1.15 32.75
N ALA A 602 7.84 -0.69 33.91
CA ALA A 602 9.24 -0.59 34.28
C ALA A 602 9.84 -1.87 34.90
N VAL A 603 9.13 -3.00 34.91
CA VAL A 603 9.64 -4.26 35.49
C VAL A 603 10.95 -4.65 34.78
N PRO A 604 12.08 -4.79 35.51
CA PRO A 604 13.39 -4.94 34.90
C PRO A 604 13.52 -6.19 34.02
N ARG A 605 14.07 -6.06 32.81
CA ARG A 605 14.42 -7.21 31.93
C ARG A 605 13.25 -8.16 31.60
N LEU A 606 12.01 -7.68 31.67
CA LEU A 606 10.80 -8.48 31.41
C LEU A 606 10.84 -9.22 30.06
N SER A 607 11.36 -8.56 29.01
CA SER A 607 11.53 -9.18 27.68
C SER A 607 12.39 -10.44 27.68
N LYS A 608 13.38 -10.58 28.58
CA LYS A 608 14.19 -11.81 28.72
C LYS A 608 13.45 -12.89 29.51
N LEU A 609 12.65 -12.51 30.51
CA LEU A 609 11.78 -13.47 31.21
C LEU A 609 10.81 -14.15 30.22
N ILE A 610 10.20 -13.38 29.31
CA ILE A 610 9.34 -13.93 28.25
C ILE A 610 10.10 -14.97 27.42
N LEU A 611 11.36 -14.71 27.04
CA LEU A 611 12.16 -15.68 26.29
C LEU A 611 12.45 -16.95 27.11
N PHE A 612 12.68 -16.86 28.42
CA PHE A 612 12.83 -18.04 29.26
C PHE A 612 11.52 -18.85 29.35
N CYS A 613 10.38 -18.18 29.50
CA CYS A 613 9.05 -18.82 29.49
C CYS A 613 8.79 -19.59 28.19
N ILE A 614 9.20 -19.03 27.04
CA ILE A 614 9.09 -19.71 25.73
C ILE A 614 9.80 -21.06 25.76
N GLN A 615 10.97 -21.14 26.39
CA GLN A 615 11.82 -22.34 26.37
C GLN A 615 11.40 -23.43 27.38
N THR A 616 10.20 -23.34 27.96
CA THR A 616 9.72 -24.30 28.97
C THR A 616 9.21 -25.60 28.36
N SER A 617 9.26 -26.68 29.15
CA SER A 617 8.70 -27.99 28.80
C SER A 617 7.17 -27.94 28.58
N THR A 618 6.47 -27.06 29.28
CA THR A 618 5.02 -26.84 29.11
C THR A 618 4.68 -26.35 27.71
N VAL A 619 5.43 -25.36 27.20
CA VAL A 619 5.24 -24.83 25.84
C VAL A 619 5.56 -25.91 24.79
N GLN A 620 6.66 -26.63 24.97
CA GLN A 620 7.04 -27.75 24.10
C GLN A 620 5.94 -28.81 24.01
N LYS A 621 5.42 -29.26 25.16
CA LYS A 621 4.39 -30.32 25.22
C LYS A 621 3.12 -29.90 24.49
N GLU A 622 2.64 -28.67 24.71
CA GLU A 622 1.43 -28.18 24.04
C GLU A 622 1.64 -28.08 22.51
N LEU A 623 2.77 -27.57 22.05
CA LEU A 623 3.09 -27.49 20.62
C LEU A 623 3.26 -28.88 20.00
N SER A 624 3.93 -29.80 20.69
CA SER A 624 4.20 -31.15 20.18
C SER A 624 2.90 -31.95 20.00
N ARG A 625 1.97 -31.82 20.96
CA ARG A 625 0.64 -32.43 20.88
C ARG A 625 -0.15 -31.92 19.68
N ARG A 626 -0.06 -30.62 19.39
CA ARG A 626 -0.78 -29.95 18.29
C ARG A 626 -0.22 -30.32 16.92
N MET A 627 1.09 -30.48 16.84
CA MET A 627 1.79 -30.78 15.60
C MET A 627 1.96 -32.27 15.33
N HIS A 628 1.52 -33.13 16.27
CA HIS A 628 1.68 -34.58 16.22
C HIS A 628 3.13 -35.02 15.99
N LYS A 629 4.07 -34.25 16.52
CA LYS A 629 5.52 -34.54 16.48
C LYS A 629 6.23 -33.82 17.62
N LEU A 630 7.41 -34.27 17.99
CA LEU A 630 8.26 -33.54 18.94
C LEU A 630 8.68 -32.20 18.29
N VAL A 631 8.50 -31.10 19.03
CA VAL A 631 8.88 -29.73 18.63
C VAL A 631 9.99 -29.25 19.55
N GLU A 632 11.17 -28.98 19.02
CA GLU A 632 12.35 -28.61 19.83
C GLU A 632 12.98 -27.31 19.39
N LYS A 633 13.19 -27.13 18.08
CA LYS A 633 13.98 -26.02 17.56
C LYS A 633 13.10 -24.92 17.02
N VAL A 634 13.26 -23.71 17.55
CA VAL A 634 12.58 -22.51 17.06
C VAL A 634 13.58 -21.49 16.55
N ILE A 635 13.20 -20.77 15.49
CA ILE A 635 14.00 -19.67 14.96
C ILE A 635 13.19 -18.37 15.02
N SER A 636 13.85 -17.28 15.39
CA SER A 636 13.31 -15.92 15.40
C SER A 636 14.25 -14.98 14.67
N CYS A 637 13.71 -13.89 14.12
CA CYS A 637 14.46 -12.88 13.39
C CYS A 637 14.32 -11.51 14.05
N ALA A 638 15.44 -10.85 14.29
CA ALA A 638 15.50 -9.47 14.75
C ALA A 638 15.90 -8.55 13.59
N TYR A 639 14.97 -7.72 13.13
CA TYR A 639 15.21 -6.73 12.07
C TYR A 639 15.93 -5.52 12.67
N THR A 640 17.24 -5.45 12.48
CA THR A 640 18.09 -4.38 13.02
C THR A 640 19.37 -4.26 12.22
N HIS A 641 19.86 -3.02 12.05
CA HIS A 641 21.19 -2.75 11.49
C HIS A 641 22.31 -2.93 12.52
N LYS A 642 21.98 -3.11 13.80
CA LYS A 642 22.97 -3.38 14.84
C LYS A 642 23.46 -4.83 14.73
N PRO A 643 24.74 -5.13 15.04
CA PRO A 643 25.31 -6.47 14.86
C PRO A 643 24.74 -7.53 15.81
N VAL A 644 24.07 -7.10 16.89
CA VAL A 644 23.45 -7.96 17.90
C VAL A 644 22.16 -7.33 18.44
N SER A 645 21.10 -8.12 18.60
CA SER A 645 19.90 -7.74 19.37
C SER A 645 20.11 -8.03 20.86
N MET A 646 20.00 -6.99 21.69
CA MET A 646 20.19 -7.10 23.16
C MET A 646 19.14 -7.98 23.84
N LYS A 647 17.96 -8.15 23.22
CA LYS A 647 16.88 -9.01 23.73
C LYS A 647 17.26 -10.49 23.71
N TYR A 648 17.69 -10.99 22.55
CA TYR A 648 18.01 -12.41 22.34
C TYR A 648 19.39 -12.80 22.88
N ARG A 649 20.31 -11.82 23.02
CA ARG A 649 21.68 -12.06 23.49
C ARG A 649 21.70 -12.74 24.87
N GLY A 650 22.38 -13.89 24.93
CA GLY A 650 22.57 -14.68 26.15
C GLY A 650 21.39 -15.59 26.52
N VAL A 651 20.30 -15.55 25.74
CA VAL A 651 19.15 -16.45 25.90
C VAL A 651 19.08 -17.42 24.72
N TYR A 652 19.12 -16.87 23.51
CA TYR A 652 19.14 -17.62 22.24
C TYR A 652 20.53 -17.55 21.59
N THR A 653 20.79 -18.49 20.69
CA THR A 653 22.05 -18.60 19.96
C THR A 653 21.92 -17.92 18.60
N LYS A 654 22.83 -17.00 18.25
CA LYS A 654 22.83 -16.36 16.93
C LYS A 654 23.24 -17.38 15.85
N VAL A 655 22.46 -17.49 14.79
CA VAL A 655 22.71 -18.42 13.67
C VAL A 655 23.24 -17.61 12.49
N LYS A 656 24.56 -17.63 12.28
CA LYS A 656 25.23 -16.78 11.28
C LYS A 656 24.72 -17.03 9.86
N ASP A 657 24.52 -18.30 9.50
CA ASP A 657 24.14 -18.72 8.15
C ASP A 657 22.71 -18.31 7.74
N HIS A 658 21.91 -17.85 8.70
CA HIS A 658 20.56 -17.35 8.46
C HIS A 658 20.44 -15.83 8.65
N CYS A 659 21.52 -15.14 9.02
CA CYS A 659 21.55 -13.68 9.08
C CYS A 659 21.65 -13.09 7.66
N THR A 660 21.01 -11.95 7.45
CA THR A 660 21.11 -11.17 6.21
C THR A 660 21.54 -9.74 6.54
N SER A 661 21.74 -8.90 5.51
CA SER A 661 21.94 -7.47 5.70
C SER A 661 20.74 -6.76 6.36
N SER A 662 19.56 -7.40 6.34
CA SER A 662 18.30 -6.82 6.82
C SER A 662 17.87 -7.33 8.20
N TYR A 663 18.37 -8.50 8.65
CA TYR A 663 17.99 -9.06 9.95
C TYR A 663 19.02 -10.06 10.50
N LEU A 664 18.95 -10.26 11.82
CA LEU A 664 19.72 -11.27 12.55
C LEU A 664 18.84 -12.46 12.94
N ALA A 665 19.30 -13.67 12.71
CA ALA A 665 18.60 -14.90 13.07
C ALA A 665 19.10 -15.47 14.41
N TYR A 666 18.15 -15.92 15.23
CA TYR A 666 18.40 -16.50 16.55
C TYR A 666 17.65 -17.81 16.75
N GLU A 667 18.35 -18.83 17.22
CA GLU A 667 17.83 -20.14 17.57
C GLU A 667 17.51 -20.22 19.06
N GLY A 668 16.29 -20.67 19.34
CA GLY A 668 15.83 -21.09 20.65
C GLY A 668 15.57 -22.59 20.70
N VAL A 669 15.77 -23.17 21.88
CA VAL A 669 15.44 -24.58 22.17
C VAL A 669 14.29 -24.60 23.16
N LEU A 670 13.18 -25.24 22.78
CA LEU A 670 12.04 -25.50 23.66
C LEU A 670 12.34 -26.69 24.58
N GLY A 671 11.68 -26.74 25.74
CA GLY A 671 11.94 -27.78 26.73
C GLY A 671 13.25 -27.62 27.53
N LYS A 672 14.01 -26.55 27.28
CA LYS A 672 15.27 -26.25 27.99
C LYS A 672 15.07 -26.05 29.50
N PHE A 673 13.94 -25.46 29.90
CA PHE A 673 13.59 -25.31 31.33
C PHE A 673 12.50 -26.32 31.68
N ALA A 674 12.76 -27.18 32.67
CA ALA A 674 11.82 -28.21 33.06
C ALA A 674 10.63 -27.65 33.83
N SER A 675 10.82 -26.54 34.55
CA SER A 675 9.82 -25.93 35.44
C SER A 675 9.90 -24.40 35.48
N ASN A 676 8.83 -23.77 35.99
CA ASN A 676 8.81 -22.32 36.25
C ASN A 676 9.83 -21.91 37.32
N LYS A 677 10.22 -22.82 38.22
CA LYS A 677 11.25 -22.56 39.22
C LYS A 677 12.59 -22.25 38.57
N GLU A 678 13.01 -23.06 37.59
CA GLU A 678 14.24 -22.81 36.85
C GLU A 678 14.20 -21.49 36.05
N VAL A 679 13.03 -21.14 35.51
CA VAL A 679 12.82 -19.86 34.82
C VAL A 679 13.02 -18.68 35.78
N ILE A 680 12.38 -18.74 36.96
CA ILE A 680 12.52 -17.70 37.99
C ILE A 680 13.95 -17.61 38.52
N ASP A 681 14.59 -18.74 38.84
CA ASP A 681 15.96 -18.76 39.33
C ASP A 681 16.93 -18.14 38.31
N LYS A 682 16.73 -18.46 37.02
CA LYS A 682 17.52 -17.89 35.92
C LYS A 682 17.29 -16.38 35.78
N TYR A 683 16.04 -15.94 35.89
CA TYR A 683 15.66 -14.53 35.83
C TYR A 683 16.22 -13.74 37.02
N GLN A 684 16.11 -14.27 38.24
CA GLN A 684 16.67 -13.67 39.45
C GLN A 684 18.20 -13.55 39.38
N LYS A 685 18.88 -14.58 38.86
CA LYS A 685 20.33 -14.52 38.61
C LYS A 685 20.70 -13.45 37.58
N LEU A 686 19.87 -13.26 36.55
CA LEU A 686 20.06 -12.20 35.55
C LEU A 686 19.92 -10.81 36.19
N LEU A 687 18.93 -10.60 37.07
CA LEU A 687 18.74 -9.32 37.76
C LEU A 687 19.92 -8.98 38.68
N LYS A 688 20.46 -9.96 39.40
CA LYS A 688 21.63 -9.78 40.29
C LYS A 688 22.93 -9.47 39.54
N ASN A 689 23.09 -9.97 38.32
CA ASN A 689 24.36 -9.92 37.59
C ASN A 689 24.52 -8.69 36.68
N GLY A 690 23.63 -7.70 36.72
CA GLY A 690 23.85 -6.35 36.20
C GLY A 690 24.15 -6.17 34.70
N ASN A 691 24.08 -7.20 33.85
CA ASN A 691 24.49 -7.16 32.43
C ASN A 691 23.34 -7.13 31.41
#